data_AF-A0A1G2DGP3-F1
#
_entry.id   AF-A0A1G2DGP3-F1
#
_cell.length_a   1.000
_cell.length_b   1.000
_cell.length_c   1.000
_cell.angle_alpha   90.00
_cell.angle_beta   90.00
_cell.angle_gamma   90.00
#
_symmetry.space_group_name_H-M   'P 1'
#
loop_
_entity.id
_entity.type
_entity.pdbx_description
1 polymer ?
#
loop_
_entity_poly.entity_id
_entity_poly.type
_entity_poly.pdbx_seq_one_letter_code
_entity_poly.pdbx_strand_id
1 'polypeptide(L)'
;MKSKTKNTKTLVRGKASVLLVGAGGFGVNHLEILQKLEKEGLITCNGVVVKTKRSKTKIERKYKIPVFLSLHKTLLERTDAVVIVTPSNTHHALVKKCLPYANVFVEKPLATKAKDARELHLLAAKYKKKIMVGHIFRFSPVTEALKRGVTKKKRTLVRVHGVFTNPVLFHRKSSAHPAIEYLHPLDILDYLVNKEPKNIWSRTDGILCKTDIRYGGSFDAHLELGWKGDQRIRYLEFFFGGKLEESIRGDYMSNTIEYRRKGRIVHKKRKPTKGLLKNELSSFIDIVGGKKKAYVDSKIGARIIGIVENITRTNIIKRPTIGIVGGGIFGATCALVLGRYFPVTLFERKDDLMTETSWGNQYRHHMGYHYARSVETIQEIKSATPSFESFYGRALATIQNYYCISRGDSWTGGRKFLSLCKKMNLPFKREYPPATVVKRSETELCIRTPEKIFDYKTLKRVVYEKIHKNRNITLKLGTEVTGVSIGNMGEKNIQYVSRNRKRHLLKFSYVVNATYANHNVFCGWLSFPRKNMLIQFKELAILKIRALGNIGVTIINGRFPTLLPMSASTPKDHLFTLGDALLAKRKEPKEYSQKEFETWKSNSETRWASFIKRGVRWLPILKNAEYAGSIFTVLAADAISQIYDNRLTYITRHGFGCYSVLAGKIITCVQTAEEILKDIKQN
;
A
#
# COMPACT_ATOMS: atom_id res chain seq x y z
N MET A 1 20.83 -59.99 58.60
CA MET A 1 19.95 -59.51 57.50
C MET A 1 20.42 -58.14 57.04
N LYS A 2 20.59 -57.98 55.72
CA LYS A 2 21.06 -56.77 55.04
C LYS A 2 19.94 -55.74 54.97
N SER A 3 20.22 -54.47 55.26
CA SER A 3 19.60 -53.35 54.55
C SER A 3 20.67 -52.27 54.37
N LYS A 4 21.22 -52.24 53.14
CA LYS A 4 22.14 -51.19 52.66
C LYS A 4 21.28 -50.02 52.19
N THR A 5 21.40 -48.91 52.88
CA THR A 5 20.95 -47.59 52.47
C THR A 5 21.55 -47.23 51.11
N LYS A 6 20.69 -47.03 50.11
CA LYS A 6 21.06 -46.55 48.78
C LYS A 6 21.51 -45.11 48.87
N ASN A 7 22.81 -44.93 48.67
CA ASN A 7 23.51 -43.67 48.53
C ASN A 7 23.02 -42.94 47.27
N THR A 8 22.11 -41.96 47.40
CA THR A 8 21.71 -41.06 46.31
C THR A 8 22.82 -40.05 46.07
N LYS A 9 23.79 -40.40 45.22
CA LYS A 9 24.74 -39.45 44.64
C LYS A 9 24.00 -38.40 43.82
N THR A 10 23.92 -37.20 44.35
CA THR A 10 23.59 -35.97 43.61
C THR A 10 24.68 -35.76 42.55
N LEU A 11 24.42 -36.14 41.30
CA LEU A 11 25.32 -35.95 40.17
C LEU A 11 25.47 -34.45 39.87
N VAL A 12 26.65 -33.90 40.15
CA VAL A 12 27.12 -32.62 39.61
C VAL A 12 27.08 -32.74 38.08
N ARG A 13 26.22 -31.96 37.39
CA ARG A 13 26.06 -32.02 35.93
C ARG A 13 27.36 -31.57 35.24
N GLY A 14 28.00 -32.46 34.48
CA GLY A 14 29.15 -32.13 33.62
C GLY A 14 28.80 -31.15 32.49
N LYS A 15 29.84 -30.52 31.90
CA LYS A 15 29.71 -29.61 30.75
C LYS A 15 29.12 -30.35 29.54
N ALA A 16 28.22 -29.71 28.80
CA ALA A 16 27.63 -30.33 27.61
C ALA A 16 28.67 -30.49 26.50
N SER A 17 28.76 -31.70 25.93
CA SER A 17 29.60 -32.02 24.78
C SER A 17 28.91 -31.63 23.48
N VAL A 18 29.57 -30.81 22.65
CA VAL A 18 28.98 -30.19 21.47
C VAL A 18 29.78 -30.52 20.21
N LEU A 19 29.07 -30.92 19.15
CA LEU A 19 29.65 -31.17 17.83
C LEU A 19 29.10 -30.18 16.80
N LEU A 20 29.98 -29.54 16.03
CA LEU A 20 29.57 -28.68 14.91
C LEU A 20 29.56 -29.46 13.59
N VAL A 21 28.48 -29.40 12.83
CA VAL A 21 28.37 -29.99 11.49
C VAL A 21 28.20 -28.87 10.49
N GLY A 22 29.22 -28.64 9.65
CA GLY A 22 29.28 -27.55 8.69
C GLY A 22 30.08 -26.34 9.20
N ALA A 23 31.22 -26.08 8.54
CA ALA A 23 32.09 -24.92 8.81
C ALA A 23 32.27 -24.07 7.55
N GLY A 24 31.17 -23.78 6.87
CA GLY A 24 31.13 -22.83 5.75
C GLY A 24 31.22 -21.37 6.23
N GLY A 25 30.85 -20.42 5.37
CA GLY A 25 30.94 -18.98 5.69
C GLY A 25 30.28 -18.60 7.02
N PHE A 26 29.05 -19.05 7.28
CA PHE A 26 28.38 -18.81 8.58
C PHE A 26 28.80 -19.80 9.66
N GLY A 27 29.09 -21.07 9.31
CA GLY A 27 29.51 -22.11 10.25
C GLY A 27 30.82 -21.77 10.99
N VAL A 28 31.72 -21.02 10.36
CA VAL A 28 32.92 -20.50 11.04
C VAL A 28 32.57 -19.54 12.18
N ASN A 29 31.55 -18.69 12.03
CA ASN A 29 31.09 -17.83 13.12
C ASN A 29 30.54 -18.66 14.29
N HIS A 30 29.84 -19.77 14.01
CA HIS A 30 29.40 -20.69 15.06
C HIS A 30 30.60 -21.33 15.75
N LEU A 31 31.62 -21.78 15.01
CA LEU A 31 32.83 -22.36 15.60
C LEU A 31 33.54 -21.39 16.55
N GLU A 32 33.70 -20.14 16.14
CA GLU A 32 34.34 -19.11 16.96
C GLU A 32 33.57 -18.84 18.26
N ILE A 33 32.24 -18.81 18.19
CA ILE A 33 31.40 -18.68 19.39
C ILE A 33 31.45 -19.94 20.26
N LEU A 34 31.44 -21.14 19.68
CA LEU A 34 31.54 -22.39 20.44
C LEU A 34 32.89 -22.47 21.18
N GLN A 35 34.01 -22.12 20.54
CA GLN A 35 35.31 -22.06 21.21
C GLN A 35 35.33 -21.01 22.33
N LYS A 36 34.63 -19.89 22.15
CA LYS A 36 34.48 -18.89 23.22
C LYS A 36 33.69 -19.46 24.40
N LEU A 37 32.59 -20.16 24.16
CA LEU A 37 31.79 -20.81 25.21
C LEU A 37 32.58 -21.92 25.93
N GLU A 38 33.43 -22.65 25.20
CA GLU A 38 34.33 -23.64 25.79
C GLU A 38 35.38 -23.00 26.69
N LYS A 39 36.01 -21.90 26.25
CA LYS A 39 36.94 -21.10 27.09
C LYS A 39 36.27 -20.53 28.34
N GLU A 40 34.98 -20.17 28.24
CA GLU A 40 34.15 -19.74 29.37
C GLU A 40 33.71 -20.92 30.27
N GLY A 41 34.09 -22.16 29.93
CA GLY A 41 33.81 -23.36 30.70
C GLY A 41 32.35 -23.84 30.61
N LEU A 42 31.59 -23.38 29.63
CA LEU A 42 30.15 -23.70 29.50
C LEU A 42 29.89 -24.99 28.72
N ILE A 43 30.81 -25.38 27.83
CA ILE A 43 30.70 -26.57 26.98
C ILE A 43 32.07 -27.23 26.80
N THR A 44 32.06 -28.42 26.19
CA THR A 44 33.23 -29.06 25.56
C THR A 44 32.97 -29.20 24.07
N CYS A 45 33.85 -28.71 23.20
CA CYS A 45 33.69 -28.77 21.76
C CYS A 45 34.38 -30.02 21.20
N ASN A 46 33.62 -31.08 20.94
CA ASN A 46 34.13 -32.39 20.52
C ASN A 46 34.76 -32.39 19.11
N GLY A 47 34.48 -31.36 18.31
CA GLY A 47 35.05 -31.22 16.98
C GLY A 47 34.09 -30.64 15.96
N VAL A 48 34.53 -30.71 14.71
CA VAL A 48 33.80 -30.19 13.55
C VAL A 48 33.69 -31.25 12.48
N VAL A 49 32.52 -31.37 11.84
CA VAL A 49 32.30 -32.25 10.69
C VAL A 49 32.19 -31.39 9.43
N VAL A 50 33.00 -31.69 8.41
CA VAL A 50 33.02 -30.97 7.13
C VAL A 50 33.02 -31.94 5.95
N LYS A 51 32.48 -31.52 4.80
CA LYS A 51 32.30 -32.40 3.63
C LYS A 51 33.61 -32.71 2.87
N THR A 52 34.61 -31.83 2.92
CA THR A 52 35.79 -31.93 2.04
C THR A 52 37.11 -31.96 2.80
N LYS A 53 38.11 -32.69 2.28
CA LYS A 53 39.49 -32.70 2.80
C LYS A 53 40.08 -31.28 2.87
N ARG A 54 39.82 -30.44 1.85
CA ARG A 54 40.24 -29.03 1.83
C ARG A 54 39.69 -28.24 3.01
N SER A 55 38.40 -28.36 3.30
CA SER A 55 37.78 -27.72 4.47
C SER A 55 38.38 -28.26 5.77
N LYS A 56 38.63 -29.57 5.84
CA LYS A 56 39.24 -30.22 7.00
C LYS A 56 40.59 -29.61 7.34
N THR A 57 41.54 -29.66 6.40
CA THR A 57 42.90 -29.10 6.59
C THR A 57 42.85 -27.61 6.97
N LYS A 58 41.98 -26.83 6.33
CA LYS A 58 41.82 -25.39 6.63
C LYS A 58 41.36 -25.15 8.07
N ILE A 59 40.35 -25.89 8.53
CA ILE A 59 39.76 -25.70 9.87
C ILE A 59 40.70 -26.24 10.96
N GLU A 60 41.29 -27.41 10.78
CA GLU A 60 42.26 -27.99 11.73
C GLU A 60 43.43 -27.03 11.96
N ARG A 61 44.03 -26.54 10.87
CA ARG A 61 45.17 -25.62 10.95
C ARG A 61 44.82 -24.32 11.67
N LYS A 62 43.67 -23.73 11.38
CA LYS A 62 43.29 -22.41 11.90
C LYS A 62 42.77 -22.47 13.34
N TYR A 63 41.92 -23.45 13.66
CA TYR A 63 41.18 -23.49 14.92
C TYR A 63 41.72 -24.51 15.92
N LYS A 64 42.70 -25.35 15.53
CA LYS A 64 43.33 -26.38 16.38
C LYS A 64 42.31 -27.26 17.11
N ILE A 65 41.33 -27.77 16.35
CA ILE A 65 40.22 -28.60 16.84
C ILE A 65 40.11 -29.87 16.00
N PRO A 66 39.70 -31.03 16.54
CA PRO A 66 39.47 -32.23 15.74
C PRO A 66 38.44 -31.99 14.61
N VAL A 67 38.77 -32.44 13.39
CA VAL A 67 37.87 -32.32 12.24
C VAL A 67 37.63 -33.66 11.54
N PHE A 68 36.36 -33.99 11.36
CA PHE A 68 35.88 -35.22 10.77
C PHE A 68 35.30 -34.97 9.38
N LEU A 69 35.43 -35.94 8.48
CA LEU A 69 34.87 -35.84 7.12
C LEU A 69 33.41 -36.30 7.02
N SER A 70 32.93 -37.01 8.03
CA SER A 70 31.57 -37.52 8.04
C SER A 70 31.06 -37.66 9.48
N LEU A 71 29.74 -37.74 9.60
CA LEU A 71 29.07 -37.92 10.88
C LEU A 71 28.92 -39.41 11.18
N HIS A 72 29.77 -39.94 12.06
CA HIS A 72 29.77 -41.35 12.48
C HIS A 72 28.91 -41.55 13.74
N LYS A 73 28.35 -42.76 13.91
CA LYS A 73 27.54 -43.13 15.09
C LYS A 73 28.34 -43.00 16.40
N THR A 74 29.58 -43.48 16.40
CA THR A 74 30.49 -43.40 17.56
C THR A 74 30.77 -41.96 18.02
N LEU A 75 30.76 -41.00 17.08
CA LEU A 75 30.91 -39.58 17.39
C LEU A 75 29.64 -39.02 18.02
N LEU A 76 28.47 -39.38 17.48
CA LEU A 76 27.16 -38.97 17.98
C LEU A 76 26.86 -39.50 19.39
N GLU A 77 27.26 -40.74 19.70
CA GLU A 77 27.06 -41.36 21.01
C GLU A 77 27.83 -40.64 22.15
N ARG A 78 28.86 -39.86 21.80
CA ARG A 78 29.67 -39.08 22.74
C ARG A 78 29.28 -37.59 22.76
N THR A 79 28.13 -37.22 22.20
CA THR A 79 27.72 -35.83 22.02
C THR A 79 26.34 -35.57 22.58
N ASP A 80 26.24 -34.58 23.47
CA ASP A 80 24.96 -34.14 24.05
C ASP A 80 24.15 -33.26 23.09
N ALA A 81 24.86 -32.46 22.28
CA ALA A 81 24.27 -31.51 21.35
C ALA A 81 25.02 -31.39 20.01
N VAL A 82 24.29 -31.39 18.89
CA VAL A 82 24.84 -31.19 17.54
C VAL A 82 24.34 -29.86 16.99
N VAL A 83 25.26 -29.03 16.50
CA VAL A 83 24.97 -27.74 15.84
C VAL A 83 25.14 -27.93 14.33
N ILE A 84 24.06 -27.83 13.55
CA ILE A 84 24.04 -28.07 12.11
C ILE A 84 23.97 -26.72 11.37
N VAL A 85 25.02 -26.41 10.59
CA VAL A 85 25.18 -25.18 9.80
C VAL A 85 25.61 -25.55 8.36
N THR A 86 24.76 -26.34 7.70
CA THR A 86 25.00 -26.88 6.34
C THR A 86 24.03 -26.24 5.34
N PRO A 87 24.11 -26.57 4.03
CA PRO A 87 23.08 -26.16 3.09
C PRO A 87 21.70 -26.69 3.48
N SER A 88 20.66 -25.87 3.32
CA SER A 88 19.29 -26.13 3.84
C SER A 88 18.66 -27.44 3.35
N ASN A 89 18.98 -27.88 2.13
CA ASN A 89 18.51 -29.15 1.56
C ASN A 89 19.07 -30.39 2.29
N THR A 90 20.12 -30.25 3.11
CA THR A 90 20.70 -31.35 3.90
C THR A 90 20.14 -31.44 5.31
N HIS A 91 19.42 -30.41 5.79
CA HIS A 91 19.01 -30.30 7.19
C HIS A 91 18.13 -31.47 7.63
N HIS A 92 17.12 -31.85 6.86
CA HIS A 92 16.22 -32.95 7.23
C HIS A 92 16.95 -34.26 7.48
N ALA A 93 17.78 -34.70 6.54
CA ALA A 93 18.54 -35.94 6.67
C ALA A 93 19.52 -35.91 7.86
N LEU A 94 20.22 -34.78 8.06
CA LEU A 94 21.18 -34.64 9.15
C LEU A 94 20.51 -34.59 10.51
N VAL A 95 19.45 -33.77 10.67
CA VAL A 95 18.69 -33.68 11.93
C VAL A 95 18.11 -35.06 12.27
N LYS A 96 17.47 -35.73 11.31
CA LYS A 96 16.91 -37.09 11.49
C LYS A 96 17.96 -38.09 11.95
N LYS A 97 19.18 -38.02 11.42
CA LYS A 97 20.32 -38.88 11.81
C LYS A 97 20.83 -38.60 13.23
N CYS A 98 20.78 -37.35 13.69
CA CYS A 98 21.27 -36.94 15.01
C CYS A 98 20.29 -37.23 16.16
N LEU A 99 18.98 -37.11 15.92
CA LEU A 99 17.95 -37.16 16.96
C LEU A 99 17.92 -38.42 17.84
N PRO A 100 18.32 -39.63 17.41
CA PRO A 100 18.41 -40.76 18.32
C PRO A 100 19.47 -40.58 19.43
N TYR A 101 20.49 -39.75 19.17
CA TYR A 101 21.68 -39.65 20.01
C TYR A 101 21.76 -38.31 20.77
N ALA A 102 21.54 -37.19 20.06
CA ALA A 102 21.84 -35.85 20.58
C ALA A 102 20.67 -34.87 20.41
N ASN A 103 20.68 -33.81 21.22
CA ASN A 103 19.85 -32.63 20.96
C ASN A 103 20.41 -31.89 19.74
N VAL A 104 19.57 -31.18 18.99
CA VAL A 104 19.98 -30.58 17.72
C VAL A 104 19.68 -29.09 17.71
N PHE A 105 20.69 -28.29 17.42
CA PHE A 105 20.53 -26.95 16.89
C PHE A 105 20.69 -27.04 15.37
N VAL A 106 19.80 -26.41 14.61
CA VAL A 106 19.88 -26.37 13.15
C VAL A 106 19.67 -24.96 12.66
N GLU A 107 20.56 -24.47 11.81
CA GLU A 107 20.38 -23.17 11.17
C GLU A 107 19.08 -23.12 10.35
N LYS A 108 18.50 -21.94 10.20
CA LYS A 108 17.27 -21.79 9.42
C LYS A 108 17.52 -22.13 7.94
N PRO A 109 16.53 -22.69 7.22
CA PRO A 109 15.25 -23.23 7.70
C PRO A 109 15.40 -24.60 8.40
N LEU A 110 14.43 -25.00 9.24
CA LEU A 110 14.38 -26.36 9.80
C LEU A 110 14.42 -27.46 8.73
N ALA A 111 13.68 -27.28 7.64
CA ALA A 111 13.69 -28.11 6.44
C ALA A 111 13.18 -27.28 5.24
N THR A 112 13.34 -27.78 4.02
CA THR A 112 12.87 -27.10 2.80
C THR A 112 11.42 -27.39 2.45
N LYS A 113 10.79 -28.40 3.08
CA LYS A 113 9.39 -28.79 2.87
C LYS A 113 8.64 -28.88 4.20
N ALA A 114 7.35 -28.52 4.20
CA ALA A 114 6.56 -28.54 5.44
C ALA A 114 6.35 -29.96 5.98
N LYS A 115 6.21 -30.95 5.09
CA LYS A 115 6.12 -32.37 5.47
C LYS A 115 7.36 -32.83 6.25
N ASP A 116 8.54 -32.52 5.73
CA ASP A 116 9.83 -32.88 6.33
C ASP A 116 10.01 -32.22 7.71
N ALA A 117 9.66 -30.94 7.84
CA ALA A 117 9.71 -30.23 9.11
C ALA A 117 8.77 -30.83 10.17
N ARG A 118 7.56 -31.26 9.77
CA ARG A 118 6.61 -31.97 10.65
C ARG A 118 7.15 -33.33 11.08
N GLU A 119 7.78 -34.08 10.18
CA GLU A 119 8.43 -35.36 10.53
C GLU A 119 9.50 -35.16 11.61
N LEU A 120 10.37 -34.15 11.45
CA LEU A 120 11.40 -33.85 12.46
C LEU A 120 10.80 -33.50 13.83
N HIS A 121 9.66 -32.80 13.85
CA HIS A 121 8.95 -32.52 15.10
C HIS A 121 8.48 -33.81 15.80
N LEU A 122 7.88 -34.73 15.05
CA LEU A 122 7.44 -36.03 15.58
C LEU A 122 8.61 -36.89 16.05
N LEU A 123 9.72 -36.90 15.32
CA LEU A 123 10.94 -37.63 15.72
C LEU A 123 11.57 -37.05 16.99
N ALA A 124 11.59 -35.73 17.14
CA ALA A 124 12.10 -35.08 18.35
C ALA A 124 11.30 -35.52 19.58
N ALA A 125 9.96 -35.56 19.46
CA ALA A 125 9.09 -36.08 20.50
C ALA A 125 9.34 -37.57 20.78
N LYS A 126 9.45 -38.41 19.73
CA LYS A 126 9.74 -39.85 19.83
C LYS A 126 11.03 -40.14 20.61
N TYR A 127 12.12 -39.44 20.28
CA TYR A 127 13.42 -39.65 20.92
C TYR A 127 13.63 -38.80 22.19
N LYS A 128 12.62 -38.04 22.62
CA LYS A 128 12.68 -37.11 23.75
C LYS A 128 13.90 -36.16 23.65
N LYS A 129 14.24 -35.73 22.43
CA LYS A 129 15.32 -34.77 22.16
C LYS A 129 14.74 -33.42 21.80
N LYS A 130 15.54 -32.38 22.01
CA LYS A 130 15.19 -30.99 21.69
C LYS A 130 15.76 -30.60 20.33
N ILE A 131 14.97 -29.90 19.54
CA ILE A 131 15.40 -29.23 18.31
C ILE A 131 15.25 -27.73 18.50
N MET A 132 16.31 -26.96 18.35
CA MET A 132 16.26 -25.50 18.26
C MET A 132 16.61 -25.03 16.86
N VAL A 133 15.80 -24.15 16.27
CA VAL A 133 16.04 -23.57 14.95
C VAL A 133 16.73 -22.20 15.09
N GLY A 134 17.78 -21.95 14.30
CA GLY A 134 18.60 -20.75 14.30
C GLY A 134 17.89 -19.50 13.75
N HIS A 135 17.02 -18.91 14.56
CA HIS A 135 16.35 -17.64 14.27
C HIS A 135 16.97 -16.48 15.07
N ILE A 136 18.20 -16.15 14.69
CA ILE A 136 19.07 -15.18 15.37
C ILE A 136 18.40 -13.83 15.69
N PHE A 137 17.46 -13.35 14.87
CA PHE A 137 16.77 -12.08 15.09
C PHE A 137 15.83 -12.10 16.30
N ARG A 138 15.41 -13.25 16.84
CA ARG A 138 14.67 -13.31 18.11
C ARG A 138 15.51 -12.82 19.29
N PHE A 139 16.84 -12.90 19.19
CA PHE A 139 17.79 -12.41 20.20
C PHE A 139 18.15 -10.93 20.00
N SER A 140 17.62 -10.27 18.96
CA SER A 140 17.87 -8.85 18.71
C SER A 140 17.16 -7.95 19.74
N PRO A 141 17.87 -6.97 20.32
CA PRO A 141 17.26 -5.92 21.14
C PRO A 141 16.18 -5.11 20.41
N VAL A 142 16.24 -5.04 19.07
CA VAL A 142 15.19 -4.44 18.23
C VAL A 142 13.91 -5.28 18.32
N THR A 143 14.01 -6.60 18.10
CA THR A 143 12.85 -7.52 18.22
C THR A 143 12.25 -7.50 19.62
N GLU A 144 13.09 -7.49 20.66
CA GLU A 144 12.65 -7.40 22.06
C GLU A 144 11.87 -6.10 22.33
N ALA A 145 12.35 -4.97 21.78
CA ALA A 145 11.67 -3.69 21.90
C ALA A 145 10.39 -3.62 21.06
N LEU A 146 10.38 -4.18 19.85
CA LEU A 146 9.18 -4.35 19.03
C LEU A 146 8.13 -5.16 19.77
N LYS A 147 8.51 -6.27 20.42
CA LYS A 147 7.59 -7.09 21.21
C LYS A 147 6.89 -6.25 22.27
N ARG A 148 7.65 -5.53 23.09
CA ARG A 148 7.08 -4.62 24.10
C ARG A 148 6.19 -3.53 23.51
N GLY A 149 6.51 -3.03 22.31
CA GLY A 149 5.73 -1.99 21.63
C GLY A 149 4.41 -2.51 21.06
N VAL A 150 4.45 -3.66 20.40
CA VAL A 150 3.33 -4.28 19.68
C VAL A 150 2.35 -4.96 20.62
N THR A 151 2.82 -5.57 21.72
CA THR A 151 1.93 -6.29 22.67
C THR A 151 1.24 -5.38 23.68
N LYS A 152 1.47 -4.05 23.65
CA LYS A 152 0.75 -3.11 24.52
C LYS A 152 -0.73 -3.03 24.12
N LYS A 153 -1.62 -3.58 24.97
CA LYS A 153 -3.08 -3.73 24.75
C LYS A 153 -3.88 -2.46 24.39
N LYS A 154 -3.28 -1.26 24.44
CA LYS A 154 -3.98 0.01 24.17
C LYS A 154 -4.14 0.33 22.67
N ARG A 155 -3.58 -0.45 21.74
CA ARG A 155 -3.58 -0.15 20.31
C ARG A 155 -3.86 -1.38 19.45
N THR A 156 -4.84 -1.27 18.54
CA THR A 156 -5.11 -2.31 17.55
C THR A 156 -4.07 -2.25 16.43
N LEU A 157 -3.22 -3.28 16.33
CA LEU A 157 -2.35 -3.48 15.17
C LEU A 157 -3.23 -3.73 13.95
N VAL A 158 -3.01 -3.00 12.86
CA VAL A 158 -3.82 -3.13 11.62
C VAL A 158 -2.99 -3.50 10.41
N ARG A 159 -1.70 -3.12 10.40
CA ARG A 159 -0.80 -3.42 9.28
C ARG A 159 0.63 -3.62 9.76
N VAL A 160 1.37 -4.48 9.09
CA VAL A 160 2.82 -4.58 9.16
C VAL A 160 3.40 -4.38 7.78
N HIS A 161 4.46 -3.60 7.67
CA HIS A 161 5.28 -3.51 6.47
C HIS A 161 6.69 -4.00 6.81
N GLY A 162 7.25 -4.88 5.99
CA GLY A 162 8.57 -5.45 6.21
C GLY A 162 9.39 -5.51 4.94
N VAL A 163 10.66 -5.13 5.04
CA VAL A 163 11.61 -5.25 3.93
C VAL A 163 12.85 -5.94 4.45
N PHE A 164 13.17 -7.10 3.86
CA PHE A 164 14.36 -7.89 4.14
C PHE A 164 15.04 -8.21 2.81
N THR A 165 15.90 -7.30 2.37
CA THR A 165 16.57 -7.40 1.07
C THR A 165 18.08 -7.23 1.18
N ASN A 166 18.80 -7.90 0.28
CA ASN A 166 20.20 -7.62 -0.01
C ASN A 166 20.35 -6.96 -1.39
N PRO A 167 21.50 -6.34 -1.69
CA PRO A 167 21.78 -5.82 -3.02
C PRO A 167 21.71 -6.90 -4.10
N VAL A 168 21.23 -6.55 -5.31
CA VAL A 168 21.04 -7.49 -6.43
C VAL A 168 22.33 -8.20 -6.84
N LEU A 169 23.49 -7.54 -6.70
CA LEU A 169 24.80 -8.13 -7.00
C LEU A 169 25.14 -9.39 -6.18
N PHE A 170 24.47 -9.59 -5.03
CA PHE A 170 24.65 -10.79 -4.20
C PHE A 170 23.68 -11.93 -4.56
N HIS A 171 22.79 -11.74 -5.54
CA HIS A 171 21.92 -12.81 -6.03
C HIS A 171 22.73 -13.78 -6.89
N ARG A 172 22.59 -15.08 -6.62
CA ARG A 172 23.20 -16.16 -7.42
C ARG A 172 22.11 -16.99 -8.06
N LYS A 173 22.32 -17.50 -9.28
CA LYS A 173 21.37 -18.40 -9.96
C LYS A 173 21.00 -19.64 -9.13
N SER A 174 21.91 -20.10 -8.25
CA SER A 174 21.70 -21.24 -7.36
C SER A 174 20.99 -20.90 -6.04
N SER A 175 20.57 -19.64 -5.84
CA SER A 175 19.88 -19.24 -4.62
C SER A 175 18.51 -19.93 -4.54
N ALA A 176 18.11 -20.34 -3.35
CA ALA A 176 16.75 -20.82 -3.14
C ALA A 176 15.74 -19.68 -3.31
N HIS A 177 14.45 -20.04 -3.40
CA HIS A 177 13.36 -19.07 -3.48
C HIS A 177 13.51 -17.97 -2.41
N PRO A 178 13.31 -16.67 -2.72
CA PRO A 178 13.58 -15.58 -1.78
C PRO A 178 12.87 -15.72 -0.41
N ALA A 179 11.64 -16.23 -0.41
CA ALA A 179 10.88 -16.50 0.82
C ALA A 179 11.52 -17.57 1.74
N ILE A 180 12.30 -18.52 1.21
CA ILE A 180 13.05 -19.50 2.00
C ILE A 180 14.32 -18.86 2.57
N GLU A 181 15.06 -18.12 1.75
CA GLU A 181 16.32 -17.49 2.18
C GLU A 181 16.09 -16.39 3.24
N TYR A 182 15.04 -15.59 3.06
CA TYR A 182 14.72 -14.43 3.89
C TYR A 182 13.47 -14.65 4.76
N LEU A 183 13.26 -15.86 5.29
CA LEU A 183 12.11 -16.20 6.13
C LEU A 183 12.08 -15.53 7.52
N HIS A 184 13.13 -14.80 7.91
CA HIS A 184 13.26 -14.13 9.23
C HIS A 184 12.04 -13.29 9.64
N PRO A 185 11.51 -12.36 8.82
CA PRO A 185 10.31 -11.60 9.14
C PRO A 185 9.08 -12.46 9.43
N LEU A 186 8.93 -13.65 8.82
CA LEU A 186 7.82 -14.56 9.10
C LEU A 186 7.92 -15.10 10.53
N ASP A 187 9.13 -15.49 10.95
CA ASP A 187 9.41 -15.92 12.32
C ASP A 187 9.27 -14.80 13.34
N ILE A 188 9.74 -13.59 13.01
CA ILE A 188 9.60 -12.43 13.88
C ILE A 188 8.11 -12.10 14.07
N LEU A 189 7.32 -12.09 12.99
CA LEU A 189 5.87 -11.89 13.09
C LEU A 189 5.22 -12.95 13.97
N ASP A 190 5.51 -14.22 13.73
CA ASP A 190 5.04 -15.34 14.56
C ASP A 190 5.36 -15.14 16.05
N TYR A 191 6.60 -14.76 16.37
CA TYR A 191 7.04 -14.49 17.74
C TYR A 191 6.36 -13.30 18.41
N LEU A 192 6.07 -12.24 17.65
CA LEU A 192 5.52 -10.99 18.16
C LEU A 192 4.01 -11.05 18.32
N VAL A 193 3.30 -11.64 17.35
CA VAL A 193 1.84 -11.62 17.30
C VAL A 193 1.21 -12.94 17.73
N ASN A 194 1.96 -14.05 17.66
CA ASN A 194 1.50 -15.40 17.99
C ASN A 194 0.15 -15.76 17.32
N LYS A 195 0.02 -15.43 16.03
CA LYS A 195 -1.16 -15.71 15.20
C LYS A 195 -0.74 -16.41 13.93
N GLU A 196 -1.59 -17.31 13.44
CA GLU A 196 -1.39 -17.98 12.17
C GLU A 196 -2.03 -17.17 11.03
N PRO A 197 -1.39 -17.15 9.85
CA PRO A 197 -1.98 -16.51 8.67
C PRO A 197 -3.20 -17.28 8.17
N LYS A 198 -4.22 -16.54 7.72
CA LYS A 198 -5.45 -17.07 7.11
C LYS A 198 -5.41 -17.03 5.59
N ASN A 199 -4.87 -15.94 5.04
CA ASN A 199 -4.75 -15.75 3.59
C ASN A 199 -3.33 -15.31 3.28
N ILE A 200 -2.75 -15.85 2.22
CA ILE A 200 -1.43 -15.49 1.74
C ILE A 200 -1.54 -15.24 0.25
N TRP A 201 -1.04 -14.09 -0.18
CA TRP A 201 -0.86 -13.74 -1.57
C TRP A 201 0.60 -13.46 -1.80
N SER A 202 1.23 -14.12 -2.75
CA SER A 202 2.63 -13.89 -3.02
C SER A 202 2.91 -13.86 -4.52
N ARG A 203 3.91 -13.09 -4.88
CA ARG A 203 4.45 -13.00 -6.23
C ARG A 203 5.95 -12.96 -6.18
N THR A 204 6.59 -13.57 -7.16
CA THR A 204 8.03 -13.51 -7.30
C THR A 204 8.45 -13.47 -8.77
N ASP A 205 9.54 -12.77 -9.05
CA ASP A 205 10.28 -12.81 -10.32
C ASP A 205 11.52 -13.72 -10.22
N GLY A 206 11.66 -14.49 -9.13
CA GLY A 206 12.84 -15.30 -8.81
C GLY A 206 13.89 -14.56 -7.97
N ILE A 207 13.93 -13.22 -8.01
CA ILE A 207 14.90 -12.38 -7.29
C ILE A 207 14.23 -11.69 -6.09
N LEU A 208 13.05 -11.13 -6.28
CA LEU A 208 12.27 -10.50 -5.22
C LEU A 208 10.96 -11.26 -5.06
N CYS A 209 10.60 -11.53 -3.82
CA CYS A 209 9.29 -12.06 -3.44
C CYS A 209 8.54 -10.98 -2.68
N LYS A 210 7.38 -10.59 -3.20
CA LYS A 210 6.44 -9.70 -2.51
C LYS A 210 5.28 -10.54 -2.00
N THR A 211 4.99 -10.45 -0.71
CA THR A 211 3.91 -11.23 -0.12
C THR A 211 3.04 -10.37 0.78
N ASP A 212 1.73 -10.53 0.60
CA ASP A 212 0.69 -9.97 1.45
C ASP A 212 0.06 -11.11 2.26
N ILE A 213 0.01 -10.95 3.58
CA ILE A 213 -0.41 -11.99 4.52
C ILE A 213 -1.49 -11.43 5.44
N ARG A 214 -2.65 -12.07 5.49
CA ARG A 214 -3.76 -11.69 6.37
C ARG A 214 -3.82 -12.57 7.61
N TYR A 215 -3.74 -11.99 8.80
CA TYR A 215 -3.85 -12.69 10.08
C TYR A 215 -5.28 -12.60 10.65
N GLY A 216 -6.26 -13.17 9.93
CA GLY A 216 -7.63 -13.40 10.40
C GLY A 216 -8.33 -12.20 11.04
N GLY A 217 -8.60 -11.15 10.25
CA GLY A 217 -9.26 -9.92 10.72
C GLY A 217 -8.45 -9.08 11.71
N SER A 218 -7.25 -9.54 12.10
CA SER A 218 -6.41 -8.84 13.09
C SER A 218 -5.57 -7.76 12.43
N PHE A 219 -4.73 -8.14 11.46
CA PHE A 219 -3.89 -7.22 10.72
C PHE A 219 -3.41 -7.87 9.42
N ASP A 220 -2.90 -7.02 8.54
CA ASP A 220 -2.32 -7.40 7.26
C ASP A 220 -0.80 -7.16 7.27
N ALA A 221 0.01 -8.08 6.73
CA ALA A 221 1.45 -7.91 6.61
C ALA A 221 1.87 -7.87 5.14
N HIS A 222 2.59 -6.83 4.75
CA HIS A 222 3.18 -6.65 3.42
C HIS A 222 4.69 -6.84 3.55
N LEU A 223 5.26 -7.86 2.91
CA LEU A 223 6.68 -8.19 3.03
C LEU A 223 7.36 -8.21 1.66
N GLU A 224 8.53 -7.57 1.58
CA GLU A 224 9.47 -7.68 0.47
C GLU A 224 10.70 -8.49 0.90
N LEU A 225 10.91 -9.65 0.27
CA LEU A 225 11.91 -10.64 0.63
C LEU A 225 12.79 -10.95 -0.58
N GLY A 226 14.12 -10.84 -0.47
CA GLY A 226 15.02 -11.26 -1.54
C GLY A 226 16.14 -10.27 -1.84
N TRP A 227 16.32 -9.95 -3.12
CA TRP A 227 17.36 -9.01 -3.56
C TRP A 227 16.75 -7.83 -4.29
N LYS A 228 17.12 -6.61 -3.89
CA LYS A 228 16.58 -5.36 -4.42
C LYS A 228 17.58 -4.23 -4.21
N GLY A 229 17.77 -3.40 -5.24
CA GLY A 229 18.63 -2.23 -5.18
C GLY A 229 20.11 -2.55 -4.93
N ASP A 230 20.82 -1.54 -4.45
CA ASP A 230 22.27 -1.51 -4.19
C ASP A 230 22.61 -1.59 -2.69
N GLN A 231 21.63 -1.40 -1.81
CA GLN A 231 21.80 -1.40 -0.35
C GLN A 231 21.09 -2.58 0.32
N ARG A 232 21.65 -3.04 1.44
CA ARG A 232 21.01 -4.02 2.33
C ARG A 232 20.00 -3.32 3.22
N ILE A 233 18.73 -3.77 3.19
CA ILE A 233 17.63 -3.17 3.94
C ILE A 233 16.95 -4.23 4.80
N ARG A 234 16.80 -3.95 6.11
CA ARG A 234 16.15 -4.87 7.07
C ARG A 234 15.35 -4.07 8.10
N TYR A 235 14.04 -4.00 7.93
CA TYR A 235 13.16 -3.42 8.94
C TYR A 235 11.78 -4.07 8.95
N LEU A 236 11.09 -3.90 10.09
CA LEU A 236 9.66 -4.14 10.22
C LEU A 236 9.01 -2.90 10.81
N GLU A 237 7.86 -2.50 10.27
CA GLU A 237 7.07 -1.36 10.72
C GLU A 237 5.64 -1.78 10.99
N PHE A 238 5.20 -1.58 12.23
CA PHE A 238 3.89 -1.98 12.75
C PHE A 238 3.00 -0.76 12.85
N PHE A 239 1.88 -0.73 12.14
CA PHE A 239 0.93 0.37 12.10
C PHE A 239 -0.29 0.07 12.95
N PHE A 240 -0.73 1.08 13.70
CA PHE A 240 -1.81 0.98 14.67
C PHE A 240 -2.98 1.89 14.32
N GLY A 241 -4.18 1.42 14.63
CA GLY A 241 -5.44 2.16 14.45
C GLY A 241 -5.88 2.32 12.99
N GLY A 242 -7.18 2.50 12.79
CA GLY A 242 -7.80 2.53 11.46
C GLY A 242 -7.38 3.69 10.54
N LYS A 243 -6.51 4.61 10.95
CA LYS A 243 -5.97 5.68 10.09
C LYS A 243 -4.51 5.45 9.67
N LEU A 244 -3.84 4.41 10.18
CA LEU A 244 -2.40 4.14 9.96
C LEU A 244 -1.48 5.33 10.29
N GLU A 245 -1.94 6.25 11.13
CA GLU A 245 -1.15 7.44 11.46
C GLU A 245 -0.08 7.12 12.49
N GLU A 246 -0.23 6.08 13.31
CA GLU A 246 0.77 5.70 14.30
C GLU A 246 1.48 4.42 13.88
N SER A 247 2.82 4.42 13.95
CA SER A 247 3.60 3.21 13.71
C SER A 247 4.82 3.09 14.61
N ILE A 248 5.29 1.85 14.78
CA ILE A 248 6.55 1.52 15.43
C ILE A 248 7.40 0.77 14.41
N ARG A 249 8.54 1.35 14.03
CA ARG A 249 9.51 0.75 13.11
C ARG A 249 10.72 0.25 13.88
N GLY A 250 11.09 -1.00 13.66
CA GLY A 250 12.35 -1.59 14.10
C GLY A 250 13.27 -1.79 12.91
N ASP A 251 14.39 -1.08 12.91
CA ASP A 251 15.40 -1.13 11.86
C ASP A 251 16.61 -1.94 12.36
N TYR A 252 16.84 -3.09 11.74
CA TYR A 252 17.86 -4.06 12.14
C TYR A 252 19.25 -3.70 11.62
N MET A 253 19.36 -2.77 10.66
CA MET A 253 20.65 -2.32 10.13
C MET A 253 21.26 -1.26 11.05
N SER A 254 20.45 -0.31 11.48
CA SER A 254 20.85 0.77 12.40
C SER A 254 20.69 0.40 13.89
N ASN A 255 20.09 -0.75 14.20
CA ASN A 255 19.69 -1.15 15.55
C ASN A 255 18.82 -0.08 16.22
N THR A 256 17.80 0.45 15.53
CA THR A 256 16.94 1.52 16.07
C THR A 256 15.48 1.10 16.17
N ILE A 257 14.78 1.70 17.14
CA ILE A 257 13.32 1.70 17.22
C ILE A 257 12.85 3.13 17.02
N GLU A 258 11.91 3.33 16.10
CA GLU A 258 11.32 4.60 15.74
C GLU A 258 9.82 4.55 16.01
N TYR A 259 9.32 5.48 16.80
CA TYR A 259 7.89 5.72 16.97
C TYR A 259 7.52 6.86 16.03
N ARG A 260 6.55 6.61 15.16
CA ARG A 260 6.15 7.53 14.11
C ARG A 260 4.68 7.92 14.27
N ARG A 261 4.38 9.17 13.95
CA ARG A 261 3.01 9.71 13.90
C ARG A 261 2.86 10.55 12.64
N LYS A 262 1.83 10.26 11.83
CA LYS A 262 1.57 10.86 10.52
C LYS A 262 2.82 10.87 9.62
N GLY A 263 3.54 9.73 9.60
CA GLY A 263 4.77 9.53 8.82
C GLY A 263 6.03 10.15 9.41
N ARG A 264 5.93 11.04 10.41
CA ARG A 264 7.08 11.71 11.04
C ARG A 264 7.60 10.89 12.22
N ILE A 265 8.92 10.85 12.41
CA ILE A 265 9.54 10.23 13.59
C ILE A 265 9.31 11.18 14.78
N VAL A 266 8.59 10.70 15.80
CA VAL A 266 8.33 11.44 17.04
C VAL A 266 9.34 11.06 18.11
N HIS A 267 9.79 9.80 18.11
CA HIS A 267 10.83 9.32 19.02
C HIS A 267 11.69 8.28 18.32
N LYS A 268 13.01 8.35 18.51
CA LYS A 268 13.98 7.39 17.99
C LYS A 268 14.94 6.97 19.09
N LYS A 269 15.12 5.66 19.26
CA LYS A 269 16.05 5.10 20.24
C LYS A 269 16.93 4.02 19.60
N ARG A 270 18.24 4.22 19.65
CA ARG A 270 19.22 3.18 19.32
C ARG A 270 19.25 2.12 20.42
N LYS A 271 19.38 0.87 20.03
CA LYS A 271 19.47 -0.28 20.92
C LYS A 271 20.92 -0.78 20.97
N PRO A 272 21.36 -1.33 22.11
CA PRO A 272 22.72 -1.83 22.23
C PRO A 272 22.95 -2.96 21.24
N THR A 273 24.16 -3.03 20.68
CA THR A 273 24.59 -4.19 19.91
C THR A 273 24.85 -5.33 20.90
N LYS A 274 24.22 -6.49 20.69
CA LYS A 274 24.47 -7.71 21.47
C LYS A 274 25.10 -8.76 20.55
N GLY A 275 25.92 -9.64 21.12
CA GLY A 275 26.41 -10.84 20.43
C GLY A 275 25.26 -11.82 20.20
N LEU A 276 24.45 -11.58 19.15
CA LEU A 276 23.19 -12.30 18.92
C LEU A 276 23.43 -13.81 18.81
N LEU A 277 24.44 -14.22 18.05
CA LEU A 277 24.80 -15.64 17.88
C LEU A 277 25.28 -16.29 19.19
N LYS A 278 26.05 -15.55 20.01
CA LYS A 278 26.44 -16.01 21.35
C LYS A 278 25.21 -16.27 22.21
N ASN A 279 24.29 -15.30 22.27
CA ASN A 279 23.07 -15.44 23.07
C ASN A 279 22.17 -16.59 22.58
N GLU A 280 22.11 -16.80 21.27
CA GLU A 280 21.36 -17.88 20.65
C GLU A 280 21.94 -19.26 21.02
N LEU A 281 23.25 -19.46 20.82
CA LEU A 281 23.92 -20.71 21.16
C LEU A 281 23.93 -20.96 22.67
N SER A 282 24.23 -19.95 23.51
CA SER A 282 24.13 -20.09 24.96
C SER A 282 22.72 -20.47 25.40
N SER A 283 21.68 -19.91 24.76
CA SER A 283 20.30 -20.29 25.04
C SER A 283 20.02 -21.75 24.69
N PHE A 284 20.57 -22.26 23.59
CA PHE A 284 20.46 -23.68 23.25
C PHE A 284 21.15 -24.58 24.27
N ILE A 285 22.36 -24.23 24.71
CA ILE A 285 23.09 -24.98 25.74
C ILE A 285 22.34 -24.99 27.07
N ASP A 286 21.78 -23.85 27.49
CA ASP A 286 20.92 -23.74 28.66
C ASP A 286 19.73 -24.72 28.60
N ILE A 287 19.10 -24.82 27.42
CA ILE A 287 17.97 -25.70 27.17
C ILE A 287 18.40 -27.16 27.22
N VAL A 288 19.53 -27.53 26.61
CA VAL A 288 20.12 -28.88 26.71
C VAL A 288 20.42 -29.23 28.16
N GLY A 289 20.99 -28.29 28.92
CA GLY A 289 21.23 -28.37 30.36
C GLY A 289 19.96 -28.33 31.23
N GLY A 290 18.77 -28.39 30.65
CA GLY A 290 17.50 -28.55 31.36
C GLY A 290 16.84 -27.27 31.85
N LYS A 291 17.39 -26.08 31.58
CA LYS A 291 16.72 -24.82 31.92
C LYS A 291 15.42 -24.69 31.14
N LYS A 292 14.33 -24.34 31.82
CA LYS A 292 13.03 -24.07 31.21
C LYS A 292 13.05 -22.66 30.61
N LYS A 293 13.20 -22.56 29.29
CA LYS A 293 13.22 -21.29 28.55
C LYS A 293 12.47 -21.45 27.24
N ALA A 294 11.73 -20.43 26.82
CA ALA A 294 11.08 -20.42 25.50
C ALA A 294 12.14 -20.29 24.39
N TYR A 295 11.97 -21.05 23.32
CA TYR A 295 12.88 -21.08 22.17
C TYR A 295 12.13 -21.43 20.89
N VAL A 296 12.81 -21.37 19.75
CA VAL A 296 12.25 -21.79 18.46
C VAL A 296 12.39 -23.30 18.36
N ASP A 297 11.40 -24.02 18.87
CA ASP A 297 11.36 -25.47 18.80
C ASP A 297 10.98 -25.97 17.39
N SER A 298 10.96 -27.30 17.21
CA SER A 298 10.57 -27.92 15.94
C SER A 298 9.12 -27.66 15.54
N LYS A 299 8.21 -27.40 16.50
CA LYS A 299 6.81 -27.09 16.20
C LYS A 299 6.70 -25.72 15.55
N ILE A 300 7.35 -24.72 16.13
CA ILE A 300 7.44 -23.37 15.57
C ILE A 300 8.17 -23.42 14.23
N GLY A 301 9.30 -24.13 14.15
CA GLY A 301 10.03 -24.32 12.90
C GLY A 301 9.15 -24.88 11.78
N ALA A 302 8.39 -25.95 12.05
CA ALA A 302 7.48 -26.56 11.09
C ALA A 302 6.35 -25.62 10.66
N ARG A 303 5.82 -24.82 11.59
CA ARG A 303 4.81 -23.80 11.28
C ARG A 303 5.36 -22.74 10.32
N ILE A 304 6.55 -22.20 10.58
CA ILE A 304 7.19 -21.21 9.69
C ILE A 304 7.42 -21.79 8.29
N ILE A 305 7.88 -23.04 8.18
CA ILE A 305 8.03 -23.70 6.87
C ILE A 305 6.68 -23.90 6.18
N GLY A 306 5.61 -24.19 6.92
CA GLY A 306 4.25 -24.22 6.36
C GLY A 306 3.83 -22.88 5.75
N ILE A 307 4.15 -21.76 6.40
CA ILE A 307 3.88 -20.40 5.87
C ILE A 307 4.70 -20.16 4.59
N VAL A 308 5.99 -20.48 4.62
CA VAL A 308 6.89 -20.33 3.46
C VAL A 308 6.40 -21.19 2.28
N GLU A 309 6.00 -22.44 2.53
CA GLU A 309 5.50 -23.34 1.50
C GLU A 309 4.26 -22.76 0.80
N ASN A 310 3.33 -22.16 1.54
CA ASN A 310 2.17 -21.47 0.97
C ASN A 310 2.58 -20.26 0.11
N ILE A 311 3.57 -19.46 0.55
CA ILE A 311 4.15 -18.35 -0.23
C ILE A 311 4.76 -18.86 -1.54
N THR A 312 5.45 -20.01 -1.51
CA THR A 312 6.09 -20.58 -2.71
C THR A 312 5.13 -21.29 -3.66
N ARG A 313 3.95 -21.70 -3.19
CA ARG A 313 2.94 -22.41 -4.00
C ARG A 313 2.04 -21.47 -4.82
N THR A 314 1.99 -20.19 -4.48
CA THR A 314 1.12 -19.23 -5.18
C THR A 314 1.55 -19.09 -6.64
N ASN A 315 0.62 -19.46 -7.54
CA ASN A 315 0.79 -19.53 -8.98
C ASN A 315 1.44 -18.26 -9.56
N ILE A 316 2.38 -18.48 -10.49
CA ILE A 316 2.76 -17.52 -11.52
C ILE A 316 1.47 -17.08 -12.21
N ILE A 317 1.03 -15.84 -11.97
CA ILE A 317 -0.19 -15.31 -12.58
C ILE A 317 0.04 -15.21 -14.10
N LYS A 318 -0.62 -16.08 -14.87
CA LYS A 318 -0.94 -15.80 -16.29
C LYS A 318 -1.61 -14.43 -16.34
N ARG A 319 -1.04 -13.51 -17.12
CA ARG A 319 -1.43 -12.08 -17.33
C ARG A 319 -2.48 -11.54 -16.34
N PRO A 320 -2.09 -10.72 -15.34
CA PRO A 320 -2.98 -10.32 -14.24
C PRO A 320 -4.25 -9.63 -14.73
N THR A 321 -5.39 -9.94 -14.11
CA THR A 321 -6.70 -9.34 -14.41
C THR A 321 -7.04 -8.23 -13.43
N ILE A 322 -7.79 -7.22 -13.89
CA ILE A 322 -8.04 -6.01 -13.11
C ILE A 322 -9.55 -5.70 -13.07
N GLY A 323 -10.11 -5.57 -11.87
CA GLY A 323 -11.48 -5.08 -11.68
C GLY A 323 -11.46 -3.59 -11.34
N ILE A 324 -12.27 -2.77 -12.01
CA ILE A 324 -12.37 -1.33 -11.75
C ILE A 324 -13.80 -0.99 -11.35
N VAL A 325 -13.97 -0.38 -10.17
CA VAL A 325 -15.29 -0.05 -9.61
C VAL A 325 -15.56 1.44 -9.76
N GLY A 326 -16.59 1.79 -10.53
CA GLY A 326 -17.01 3.16 -10.84
C GLY A 326 -16.58 3.60 -12.24
N GLY A 327 -17.54 3.95 -13.10
CA GLY A 327 -17.38 4.36 -14.50
C GLY A 327 -17.38 5.88 -14.73
N GLY A 328 -17.02 6.65 -13.71
CA GLY A 328 -16.63 8.05 -13.89
C GLY A 328 -15.34 8.18 -14.72
N ILE A 329 -14.95 9.40 -15.08
CA ILE A 329 -13.77 9.65 -15.94
C ILE A 329 -12.48 8.99 -15.42
N PHE A 330 -12.28 8.94 -14.10
CA PHE A 330 -11.11 8.28 -13.50
C PHE A 330 -11.14 6.76 -13.68
N GLY A 331 -12.27 6.10 -13.44
CA GLY A 331 -12.38 4.66 -13.62
C GLY A 331 -12.32 4.27 -15.10
N ALA A 332 -12.98 5.03 -15.97
CA ALA A 332 -12.88 4.86 -17.42
C ALA A 332 -11.44 5.05 -17.92
N THR A 333 -10.74 6.09 -17.46
CA THR A 333 -9.33 6.32 -17.85
C THR A 333 -8.41 5.23 -17.29
N CYS A 334 -8.63 4.76 -16.06
CA CYS A 334 -7.93 3.60 -15.52
C CYS A 334 -8.15 2.37 -16.41
N ALA A 335 -9.39 2.12 -16.86
CA ALA A 335 -9.68 1.01 -17.75
C ALA A 335 -8.92 1.13 -19.08
N LEU A 336 -8.90 2.32 -19.67
CA LEU A 336 -8.21 2.57 -20.94
C LEU A 336 -6.69 2.43 -20.84
N VAL A 337 -6.07 2.96 -19.78
CA VAL A 337 -4.61 2.90 -19.58
C VAL A 337 -4.16 1.49 -19.21
N LEU A 338 -4.84 0.85 -18.26
CA LEU A 338 -4.50 -0.50 -17.80
C LEU A 338 -4.85 -1.56 -18.86
N GLY A 339 -5.94 -1.35 -19.59
CA GLY A 339 -6.40 -2.22 -20.69
C GLY A 339 -5.43 -2.31 -21.86
N ARG A 340 -4.42 -1.42 -21.96
CA ARG A 340 -3.33 -1.58 -22.93
C ARG A 340 -2.46 -2.79 -22.63
N TYR A 341 -2.39 -3.21 -21.36
CA TYR A 341 -1.45 -4.23 -20.89
C TYR A 341 -2.14 -5.44 -20.26
N PHE A 342 -3.35 -5.30 -19.74
CA PHE A 342 -4.02 -6.31 -18.92
C PHE A 342 -5.50 -6.46 -19.29
N PRO A 343 -6.10 -7.65 -19.10
CA PRO A 343 -7.55 -7.80 -19.10
C PRO A 343 -8.19 -6.99 -17.97
N VAL A 344 -9.15 -6.14 -18.30
CA VAL A 344 -9.85 -5.22 -17.38
C VAL A 344 -11.35 -5.47 -17.44
N THR A 345 -12.01 -5.47 -16.28
CA THR A 345 -13.47 -5.32 -16.19
C THR A 345 -13.82 -4.02 -15.49
N LEU A 346 -14.54 -3.13 -16.17
CA LEU A 346 -15.04 -1.87 -15.62
C LEU A 346 -16.51 -2.02 -15.23
N PHE A 347 -16.80 -1.85 -13.95
CA PHE A 347 -18.15 -1.91 -13.37
C PHE A 347 -18.71 -0.50 -13.18
N GLU A 348 -19.89 -0.25 -13.75
CA GLU A 348 -20.66 0.97 -13.57
C GLU A 348 -22.11 0.62 -13.21
N ARG A 349 -22.59 1.21 -12.12
CA ARG A 349 -23.93 0.95 -11.58
C ARG A 349 -25.03 1.59 -12.42
N LYS A 350 -24.73 2.71 -13.08
CA LYS A 350 -25.63 3.38 -14.00
C LYS A 350 -25.59 2.70 -15.36
N ASP A 351 -26.59 3.00 -16.18
CA ASP A 351 -26.72 2.42 -17.52
C ASP A 351 -25.80 3.05 -18.56
N ASP A 352 -24.97 4.00 -18.12
CA ASP A 352 -24.11 4.80 -18.98
C ASP A 352 -22.94 5.39 -18.16
N LEU A 353 -21.80 5.60 -18.82
CA LEU A 353 -20.57 6.12 -18.21
C LEU A 353 -20.66 7.61 -17.91
N MET A 354 -19.87 8.05 -16.91
CA MET A 354 -19.62 9.46 -16.61
C MET A 354 -20.87 10.31 -16.30
N THR A 355 -21.96 9.70 -15.84
CA THR A 355 -23.28 10.37 -15.68
C THR A 355 -23.44 11.18 -14.39
N GLU A 356 -22.55 11.02 -13.41
CA GLU A 356 -22.66 11.67 -12.10
C GLU A 356 -21.67 12.84 -11.97
N THR A 357 -20.68 12.77 -11.07
CA THR A 357 -19.75 13.89 -10.81
C THR A 357 -18.93 14.29 -12.04
N SER A 358 -18.67 13.37 -12.97
CA SER A 358 -17.98 13.69 -14.24
C SER A 358 -18.80 14.60 -15.15
N TRP A 359 -20.13 14.61 -15.01
CA TRP A 359 -21.04 15.53 -15.68
C TRP A 359 -21.15 16.86 -14.92
N GLY A 360 -21.31 16.82 -13.60
CA GLY A 360 -21.51 18.01 -12.76
C GLY A 360 -20.23 18.67 -12.24
N ASN A 361 -19.32 19.12 -13.12
CA ASN A 361 -18.01 19.67 -12.72
C ASN A 361 -17.60 20.99 -13.40
N GLN A 362 -18.55 21.76 -13.94
CA GLN A 362 -18.34 23.05 -14.61
C GLN A 362 -17.37 23.03 -15.82
N TYR A 363 -17.04 21.85 -16.38
CA TYR A 363 -16.39 21.66 -17.68
C TYR A 363 -15.01 22.33 -17.86
N ARG A 364 -14.37 22.75 -16.77
CA ARG A 364 -13.09 23.47 -16.81
C ARG A 364 -11.94 22.50 -17.07
N HIS A 365 -11.06 22.82 -18.01
CA HIS A 365 -9.82 22.06 -18.22
C HIS A 365 -8.89 22.13 -17.00
N HIS A 366 -8.82 23.30 -16.35
CA HIS A 366 -7.91 23.68 -15.27
C HIS A 366 -6.46 23.85 -15.72
N MET A 367 -5.99 25.09 -15.83
CA MET A 367 -4.58 25.46 -16.03
C MET A 367 -3.92 26.03 -14.78
N GLY A 368 -4.67 26.15 -13.67
CA GLY A 368 -4.14 26.55 -12.36
C GLY A 368 -4.61 27.91 -11.86
N TYR A 369 -5.16 28.78 -12.72
CA TYR A 369 -5.60 30.14 -12.35
C TYR A 369 -6.65 30.17 -11.21
N HIS A 370 -7.50 29.15 -11.12
CA HIS A 370 -8.51 29.05 -10.06
C HIS A 370 -7.92 28.83 -8.65
N TYR A 371 -6.67 28.39 -8.56
CA TYR A 371 -6.03 27.95 -7.31
C TYR A 371 -4.97 28.92 -6.83
N ALA A 372 -5.32 30.21 -6.76
CA ALA A 372 -4.41 31.31 -6.46
C ALA A 372 -3.70 31.23 -5.09
N ARG A 373 -4.06 30.27 -4.23
CA ARG A 373 -3.48 30.05 -2.90
C ARG A 373 -2.78 28.69 -2.73
N SER A 374 -2.75 27.85 -3.77
CA SER A 374 -2.20 26.49 -3.71
C SER A 374 -1.20 26.27 -4.83
N VAL A 375 0.08 26.52 -4.53
CA VAL A 375 1.19 26.32 -5.48
C VAL A 375 1.31 24.85 -5.86
N GLU A 376 1.13 23.96 -4.90
CA GLU A 376 1.19 22.51 -5.06
C GLU A 376 0.11 22.03 -6.04
N THR A 377 -1.09 22.58 -5.94
CA THR A 377 -2.18 22.28 -6.88
C THR A 377 -1.85 22.75 -8.30
N ILE A 378 -1.28 23.95 -8.45
CA ILE A 378 -0.89 24.47 -9.77
C ILE A 378 0.20 23.58 -10.38
N GLN A 379 1.18 23.14 -9.58
CA GLN A 379 2.23 22.24 -10.03
C GLN A 379 1.69 20.88 -10.50
N GLU A 380 0.78 20.25 -9.72
CA GLU A 380 0.12 19.00 -10.11
C GLU A 380 -0.65 19.14 -11.43
N ILE A 381 -1.38 20.25 -11.60
CA ILE A 381 -2.09 20.54 -12.85
C ILE A 381 -1.08 20.60 -14.01
N LYS A 382 -0.03 21.41 -13.88
CA LYS A 382 0.98 21.57 -14.93
C LYS A 382 1.67 20.26 -15.29
N SER A 383 1.93 19.38 -14.31
CA SER A 383 2.51 18.06 -14.60
C SER A 383 1.53 17.14 -15.33
N ALA A 384 0.23 17.23 -15.03
CA ALA A 384 -0.79 16.37 -15.61
C ALA A 384 -1.24 16.81 -17.01
N THR A 385 -1.24 18.12 -17.30
CA THR A 385 -1.78 18.70 -18.54
C THR A 385 -1.31 18.00 -19.81
N PRO A 386 0.00 17.77 -20.06
CA PRO A 386 0.44 17.18 -21.32
C PRO A 386 -0.16 15.79 -21.57
N SER A 387 -0.24 14.96 -20.52
CA SER A 387 -0.83 13.62 -20.61
C SER A 387 -2.32 13.67 -20.92
N PHE A 388 -3.06 14.61 -20.31
CA PHE A 388 -4.49 14.77 -20.54
C PHE A 388 -4.79 15.30 -21.94
N GLU A 389 -4.11 16.36 -22.38
CA GLU A 389 -4.32 16.94 -23.71
C GLU A 389 -3.92 15.95 -24.81
N SER A 390 -2.85 15.17 -24.64
CA SER A 390 -2.50 14.09 -25.57
C SER A 390 -3.59 13.01 -25.64
N PHE A 391 -4.17 12.65 -24.49
CA PHE A 391 -5.13 11.56 -24.43
C PHE A 391 -6.54 11.95 -24.89
N TYR A 392 -6.99 13.16 -24.53
CA TYR A 392 -8.36 13.66 -24.67
C TYR A 392 -8.48 15.01 -25.39
N GLY A 393 -7.42 15.47 -26.08
CA GLY A 393 -7.37 16.78 -26.74
C GLY A 393 -8.52 17.06 -27.71
N ARG A 394 -9.09 16.02 -28.35
CA ARG A 394 -10.29 16.10 -29.20
C ARG A 394 -11.52 16.68 -28.49
N ALA A 395 -11.59 16.59 -27.16
CA ALA A 395 -12.68 17.12 -26.37
C ALA A 395 -12.40 18.55 -25.87
N LEU A 396 -11.21 19.10 -26.11
CA LEU A 396 -10.84 20.43 -25.63
C LEU A 396 -11.30 21.51 -26.59
N ALA A 397 -11.70 22.63 -26.00
CA ALA A 397 -12.47 23.63 -26.67
C ALA A 397 -12.01 25.01 -26.19
N THR A 398 -11.52 25.83 -27.12
CA THR A 398 -11.02 27.19 -26.82
C THR A 398 -12.19 28.14 -26.65
N ILE A 399 -12.13 28.94 -25.59
CA ILE A 399 -13.11 29.98 -25.27
C ILE A 399 -12.38 31.28 -24.88
N GLN A 400 -13.11 32.39 -24.84
CA GLN A 400 -12.57 33.62 -24.25
C GLN A 400 -12.73 33.55 -22.74
N ASN A 401 -11.74 32.97 -22.05
CA ASN A 401 -11.82 32.71 -20.62
C ASN A 401 -11.18 33.85 -19.82
N TYR A 402 -11.96 34.42 -18.89
CA TYR A 402 -11.54 35.52 -18.04
C TYR A 402 -11.54 35.12 -16.57
N TYR A 403 -10.46 35.50 -15.90
CA TYR A 403 -10.31 35.41 -14.45
C TYR A 403 -10.30 36.81 -13.87
N CYS A 404 -11.20 37.08 -12.95
CA CYS A 404 -11.33 38.40 -12.34
C CYS A 404 -11.20 38.32 -10.81
N ILE A 405 -10.57 39.36 -10.24
CA ILE A 405 -10.45 39.57 -8.81
C ILE A 405 -11.53 40.57 -8.39
N SER A 406 -12.35 40.17 -7.42
CA SER A 406 -13.35 41.06 -6.85
C SER A 406 -12.70 42.20 -6.06
N ARG A 407 -13.25 43.42 -6.17
CA ARG A 407 -12.78 44.60 -5.44
C ARG A 407 -13.31 44.58 -4.00
N GLY A 408 -12.38 44.60 -3.03
CA GLY A 408 -12.67 44.79 -1.60
C GLY A 408 -12.95 43.52 -0.78
N ASP A 409 -13.35 42.40 -1.38
CA ASP A 409 -13.76 41.18 -0.66
C ASP A 409 -13.05 39.88 -1.14
N SER A 410 -12.07 40.00 -2.03
CA SER A 410 -11.18 38.89 -2.42
C SER A 410 -10.13 38.61 -1.35
N TRP A 411 -9.85 37.34 -1.08
CA TRP A 411 -8.75 36.92 -0.20
C TRP A 411 -7.36 37.16 -0.81
N THR A 412 -7.25 37.52 -2.09
CA THR A 412 -5.99 37.91 -2.73
C THR A 412 -6.22 39.02 -3.73
N GLY A 413 -5.50 40.12 -3.58
CA GLY A 413 -5.56 41.26 -4.49
C GLY A 413 -4.90 40.98 -5.85
N GLY A 414 -5.22 41.80 -6.84
CA GLY A 414 -4.77 41.67 -8.23
C GLY A 414 -3.26 41.61 -8.38
N ARG A 415 -2.50 42.46 -7.67
CA ARG A 415 -1.03 42.46 -7.71
C ARG A 415 -0.43 41.11 -7.30
N LYS A 416 -0.93 40.52 -6.21
CA LYS A 416 -0.46 39.21 -5.71
C LYS A 416 -0.83 38.09 -6.68
N PHE A 417 -2.03 38.12 -7.26
CA PHE A 417 -2.46 37.13 -8.25
C PHE A 417 -1.60 37.16 -9.53
N LEU A 418 -1.26 38.34 -10.03
CA LEU A 418 -0.37 38.49 -11.19
C LEU A 418 1.05 38.03 -10.90
N SER A 419 1.57 38.33 -9.69
CA SER A 419 2.88 37.83 -9.25
C SER A 419 2.91 36.30 -9.23
N LEU A 420 1.85 35.66 -8.71
CA LEU A 420 1.70 34.20 -8.77
C LEU A 420 1.68 33.68 -10.20
N CYS A 421 0.89 34.29 -11.10
CA CYS A 421 0.82 33.87 -12.49
C CYS A 421 2.20 33.91 -13.16
N LYS A 422 2.97 35.00 -12.94
CA LYS A 422 4.36 35.10 -13.41
C LYS A 422 5.25 34.02 -12.81
N LYS A 423 5.25 33.88 -11.48
CA LYS A 423 6.07 32.88 -10.75
C LYS A 423 5.79 31.45 -11.21
N MET A 424 4.54 31.15 -11.54
CA MET A 424 4.10 29.81 -11.95
C MET A 424 4.10 29.62 -13.48
N ASN A 425 4.59 30.58 -14.26
CA ASN A 425 4.55 30.58 -15.73
C ASN A 425 3.15 30.29 -16.29
N LEU A 426 2.14 30.98 -15.76
CA LEU A 426 0.77 30.94 -16.26
C LEU A 426 0.58 32.11 -17.24
N PRO A 427 0.41 31.87 -18.55
CA PRO A 427 0.27 32.94 -19.55
C PRO A 427 -1.03 33.73 -19.37
N PHE A 428 -1.00 35.05 -19.50
CA PHE A 428 -2.21 35.87 -19.40
C PHE A 428 -2.06 37.18 -20.18
N LYS A 429 -3.20 37.76 -20.55
CA LYS A 429 -3.30 39.13 -21.05
C LYS A 429 -4.18 39.95 -20.10
N ARG A 430 -3.72 41.13 -19.68
CA ARG A 430 -4.56 42.04 -18.89
C ARG A 430 -5.61 42.63 -19.83
N GLU A 431 -6.85 42.16 -19.69
CA GLU A 431 -7.94 42.49 -20.60
C GLU A 431 -9.26 42.28 -19.87
N TYR A 432 -10.18 43.22 -20.04
CA TYR A 432 -11.55 43.09 -19.55
C TYR A 432 -12.45 42.60 -20.68
N PRO A 433 -13.41 41.69 -20.40
CA PRO A 433 -14.49 41.43 -21.33
C PRO A 433 -15.38 42.68 -21.47
N PRO A 434 -16.36 42.68 -22.39
CA PRO A 434 -17.31 43.78 -22.53
C PRO A 434 -17.93 44.18 -21.19
N ALA A 435 -18.20 45.47 -20.99
CA ALA A 435 -18.78 45.99 -19.74
C ALA A 435 -20.18 45.43 -19.44
N THR A 436 -20.87 44.96 -20.49
CA THR A 436 -22.13 44.22 -20.38
C THR A 436 -21.95 42.84 -19.72
N VAL A 437 -20.74 42.27 -19.74
CA VAL A 437 -20.42 40.96 -19.18
C VAL A 437 -19.83 41.07 -17.77
N VAL A 438 -18.85 41.96 -17.56
CA VAL A 438 -18.22 42.17 -16.25
C VAL A 438 -18.27 43.65 -15.84
N LYS A 439 -18.79 43.91 -14.64
CA LYS A 439 -18.83 45.24 -14.05
C LYS A 439 -17.43 45.65 -13.55
N ARG A 440 -16.79 46.60 -14.25
CA ARG A 440 -15.43 47.09 -13.92
C ARG A 440 -15.35 47.78 -12.56
N SER A 441 -16.44 48.38 -12.08
CA SER A 441 -16.48 49.02 -10.76
C SER A 441 -16.43 48.01 -9.59
N GLU A 442 -16.73 46.73 -9.83
CA GLU A 442 -16.71 45.67 -8.80
C GLU A 442 -15.50 44.73 -8.93
N THR A 443 -14.65 44.92 -9.96
CA THR A 443 -13.51 44.06 -10.24
C THR A 443 -12.22 44.87 -10.20
N GLU A 444 -11.28 44.44 -9.36
CA GLU A 444 -9.95 45.06 -9.21
C GLU A 444 -9.07 44.77 -10.45
N LEU A 445 -9.17 43.55 -10.97
CA LEU A 445 -8.37 43.03 -12.06
C LEU A 445 -9.20 42.04 -12.87
N CYS A 446 -9.07 42.07 -14.18
CA CYS A 446 -9.42 40.95 -15.06
C CYS A 446 -8.23 40.59 -15.95
N ILE A 447 -8.05 39.30 -16.17
CA ILE A 447 -7.10 38.75 -17.12
C ILE A 447 -7.81 37.77 -18.06
N ARG A 448 -7.46 37.83 -19.35
CA ARG A 448 -7.78 36.79 -20.33
C ARG A 448 -6.71 35.70 -20.29
N THR A 449 -7.12 34.45 -20.30
CA THR A 449 -6.23 33.29 -20.21
C THR A 449 -6.44 32.35 -21.40
N PRO A 450 -5.44 31.52 -21.76
CA PRO A 450 -5.62 30.47 -22.77
C PRO A 450 -6.31 29.21 -22.21
N GLU A 451 -6.87 29.27 -20.99
CA GLU A 451 -7.51 28.11 -20.37
C GLU A 451 -8.77 27.70 -21.14
N LYS A 452 -8.71 26.49 -21.69
CA LYS A 452 -9.79 25.82 -22.41
C LYS A 452 -10.88 25.31 -21.47
N ILE A 453 -12.02 24.93 -22.05
CA ILE A 453 -12.98 24.01 -21.44
C ILE A 453 -12.89 22.65 -22.12
N PHE A 454 -13.53 21.64 -21.55
CA PHE A 454 -13.77 20.39 -22.25
C PHE A 454 -15.26 20.22 -22.57
N ASP A 455 -15.56 19.74 -23.77
CA ASP A 455 -16.90 19.36 -24.18
C ASP A 455 -17.23 17.97 -23.62
N TYR A 456 -18.18 17.89 -22.69
CA TYR A 456 -18.53 16.64 -22.02
C TYR A 456 -19.02 15.56 -22.99
N LYS A 457 -19.88 15.91 -23.97
CA LYS A 457 -20.44 14.96 -24.93
C LYS A 457 -19.34 14.34 -25.79
N THR A 458 -18.39 15.16 -26.21
CA THR A 458 -17.22 14.76 -27.00
C THR A 458 -16.25 13.93 -26.16
N LEU A 459 -15.98 14.32 -24.92
CA LEU A 459 -15.13 13.55 -24.00
C LEU A 459 -15.70 12.14 -23.79
N LYS A 460 -16.99 12.04 -23.50
CA LYS A 460 -17.69 10.76 -23.31
C LYS A 460 -17.66 9.90 -24.57
N ARG A 461 -17.87 10.49 -25.75
CA ARG A 461 -17.75 9.80 -27.04
C ARG A 461 -16.34 9.24 -27.25
N VAL A 462 -15.30 10.03 -27.00
CA VAL A 462 -13.90 9.61 -27.10
C VAL A 462 -13.60 8.45 -26.13
N VAL A 463 -14.13 8.49 -24.91
CA VAL A 463 -14.01 7.39 -23.94
C VAL A 463 -14.65 6.11 -24.51
N TYR A 464 -15.88 6.18 -24.99
CA TYR A 464 -16.55 5.03 -25.59
C TYR A 464 -15.81 4.49 -26.82
N GLU A 465 -15.40 5.34 -27.75
CA GLU A 465 -14.61 4.96 -28.94
C GLU A 465 -13.34 4.18 -28.52
N LYS A 466 -12.60 4.69 -27.52
CA LYS A 466 -11.38 4.04 -27.03
C LYS A 466 -11.66 2.73 -26.29
N ILE A 467 -12.77 2.62 -25.55
CA ILE A 467 -13.17 1.38 -24.86
C ILE A 467 -13.53 0.30 -25.89
N HIS A 468 -14.39 0.62 -26.87
CA HIS A 468 -14.83 -0.35 -27.89
C HIS A 468 -13.67 -0.85 -28.76
N LYS A 469 -12.67 -0.01 -29.04
CA LYS A 469 -11.47 -0.41 -29.78
C LYS A 469 -10.53 -1.31 -28.99
N ASN A 470 -10.68 -1.41 -27.67
CA ASN A 470 -9.79 -2.19 -26.81
C ASN A 470 -10.42 -3.52 -26.37
N ARG A 471 -10.02 -4.62 -27.03
CA ARG A 471 -10.49 -5.98 -26.74
C ARG A 471 -10.17 -6.49 -25.32
N ASN A 472 -9.24 -5.86 -24.61
CA ASN A 472 -8.93 -6.24 -23.23
C ASN A 472 -9.91 -5.64 -22.20
N ILE A 473 -10.81 -4.75 -22.61
CA ILE A 473 -11.75 -4.07 -21.69
C ILE A 473 -13.13 -4.68 -21.83
N THR A 474 -13.61 -5.26 -20.73
CA THR A 474 -15.02 -5.65 -20.56
C THR A 474 -15.76 -4.56 -19.79
N LEU A 475 -16.73 -3.91 -20.44
CA LEU A 475 -17.58 -2.90 -19.79
C LEU A 475 -18.87 -3.56 -19.26
N LYS A 476 -19.17 -3.35 -17.98
CA LYS A 476 -20.41 -3.81 -17.31
C LYS A 476 -21.21 -2.62 -16.78
N LEU A 477 -22.17 -2.15 -17.58
CA LEU A 477 -23.14 -1.11 -17.22
C LEU A 477 -24.32 -1.71 -16.43
N GLY A 478 -25.07 -0.86 -15.74
CA GLY A 478 -26.22 -1.28 -14.93
C GLY A 478 -25.86 -2.34 -13.88
N THR A 479 -24.62 -2.28 -13.39
CA THR A 479 -24.01 -3.32 -12.56
C THR A 479 -23.46 -2.70 -11.27
N GLU A 480 -24.16 -2.92 -10.16
CA GLU A 480 -23.77 -2.40 -8.86
C GLU A 480 -22.84 -3.38 -8.13
N VAL A 481 -21.63 -2.93 -7.81
CA VAL A 481 -20.72 -3.68 -6.93
C VAL A 481 -21.21 -3.53 -5.49
N THR A 482 -21.52 -4.64 -4.84
CA THR A 482 -22.08 -4.68 -3.49
C THR A 482 -21.08 -5.14 -2.43
N GLY A 483 -19.94 -5.67 -2.85
CA GLY A 483 -18.91 -6.16 -1.93
C GLY A 483 -17.61 -6.48 -2.64
N VAL A 484 -16.49 -6.28 -1.94
CA VAL A 484 -15.18 -6.77 -2.37
C VAL A 484 -14.52 -7.49 -1.21
N SER A 485 -14.03 -8.70 -1.45
CA SER A 485 -13.30 -9.49 -0.45
C SER A 485 -12.00 -10.04 -1.02
N ILE A 486 -11.10 -10.48 -0.13
CA ILE A 486 -9.83 -11.12 -0.50
C ILE A 486 -9.97 -12.62 -0.28
N GLY A 487 -9.79 -13.41 -1.34
CA GLY A 487 -9.85 -14.86 -1.29
C GLY A 487 -8.62 -15.49 -0.62
N ASN A 488 -8.66 -16.81 -0.44
CA ASN A 488 -7.60 -17.58 0.23
C ASN A 488 -6.26 -17.52 -0.50
N MET A 489 -6.29 -17.34 -1.82
CA MET A 489 -5.11 -17.19 -2.65
C MET A 489 -4.81 -15.73 -2.98
N GLY A 490 -5.43 -14.77 -2.28
CA GLY A 490 -5.21 -13.34 -2.49
C GLY A 490 -5.87 -12.74 -3.73
N GLU A 491 -6.72 -13.50 -4.41
CA GLU A 491 -7.58 -12.95 -5.44
C GLU A 491 -8.56 -11.94 -4.83
N LYS A 492 -8.94 -10.92 -5.60
CA LYS A 492 -9.96 -9.96 -5.19
C LYS A 492 -11.29 -10.43 -5.76
N ASN A 493 -12.19 -10.85 -4.88
CA ASN A 493 -13.53 -11.25 -5.24
C ASN A 493 -14.42 -10.02 -5.27
N ILE A 494 -14.85 -9.59 -6.46
CA ILE A 494 -15.87 -8.54 -6.61
C ILE A 494 -17.23 -9.22 -6.68
N GLN A 495 -18.08 -8.93 -5.70
CA GLN A 495 -19.51 -9.27 -5.70
C GLN A 495 -20.28 -8.12 -6.32
N TYR A 496 -21.17 -8.44 -7.26
CA TYR A 496 -22.00 -7.44 -7.92
C TYR A 496 -23.39 -7.97 -8.25
N VAL A 497 -24.31 -7.03 -8.44
CA VAL A 497 -25.69 -7.27 -8.86
C VAL A 497 -25.87 -6.69 -10.26
N SER A 498 -26.30 -7.52 -11.22
CA SER A 498 -26.64 -7.07 -12.57
C SER A 498 -28.04 -6.47 -12.64
N ARG A 499 -28.39 -5.83 -13.78
CA ARG A 499 -29.71 -5.23 -14.03
C ARG A 499 -30.90 -6.12 -13.65
N ASN A 500 -30.83 -7.41 -13.94
CA ASN A 500 -31.85 -8.41 -13.60
C ASN A 500 -31.81 -8.88 -12.13
N ARG A 501 -31.17 -8.12 -11.23
CA ARG A 501 -31.00 -8.39 -9.80
C ARG A 501 -30.27 -9.70 -9.47
N LYS A 502 -29.66 -10.36 -10.45
CA LYS A 502 -28.84 -11.56 -10.22
C LYS A 502 -27.51 -11.19 -9.58
N ARG A 503 -27.13 -11.92 -8.53
CA ARG A 503 -25.85 -11.77 -7.84
C ARG A 503 -24.78 -12.58 -8.57
N HIS A 504 -23.60 -11.99 -8.70
CA HIS A 504 -22.45 -12.59 -9.36
C HIS A 504 -21.17 -12.36 -8.55
N LEU A 505 -20.16 -13.16 -8.80
CA LEU A 505 -18.83 -13.03 -8.21
C LEU A 505 -17.76 -13.23 -9.29
N LEU A 506 -16.84 -12.27 -9.40
CA LEU A 506 -15.69 -12.35 -10.30
C LEU A 506 -14.38 -12.15 -9.54
N LYS A 507 -13.32 -12.84 -9.98
CA LYS A 507 -12.01 -12.87 -9.33
C LYS A 507 -11.00 -12.05 -10.12
N PHE A 508 -10.25 -11.20 -9.43
CA PHE A 508 -9.26 -10.33 -10.04
C PHE A 508 -7.89 -10.39 -9.35
N SER A 509 -6.83 -10.18 -10.14
CA SER A 509 -5.48 -9.99 -9.60
C SER A 509 -5.29 -8.63 -8.95
N TYR A 510 -6.05 -7.62 -9.38
CA TYR A 510 -6.02 -6.25 -8.85
C TYR A 510 -7.42 -5.63 -8.85
N VAL A 511 -7.67 -4.69 -7.94
CA VAL A 511 -8.89 -3.87 -7.96
C VAL A 511 -8.59 -2.39 -7.81
N VAL A 512 -9.20 -1.56 -8.65
CA VAL A 512 -9.14 -0.09 -8.56
C VAL A 512 -10.51 0.44 -8.20
N ASN A 513 -10.62 1.06 -7.04
CA ASN A 513 -11.80 1.79 -6.62
C ASN A 513 -11.75 3.24 -7.12
N ALA A 514 -12.65 3.58 -8.04
CA ALA A 514 -12.82 4.92 -8.61
C ALA A 514 -14.22 5.49 -8.32
N THR A 515 -14.82 5.10 -7.19
CA THR A 515 -16.20 5.46 -6.82
C THR A 515 -16.38 6.84 -6.19
N TYR A 516 -15.30 7.62 -6.09
CA TYR A 516 -15.28 9.00 -5.62
C TYR A 516 -15.91 9.18 -4.22
N ALA A 517 -17.17 9.61 -4.10
CA ALA A 517 -17.85 9.82 -2.82
C ALA A 517 -18.04 8.52 -2.02
N ASN A 518 -18.12 7.37 -2.69
CA ASN A 518 -18.21 6.04 -2.07
C ASN A 518 -16.85 5.43 -1.68
N HIS A 519 -15.77 6.21 -1.64
CA HIS A 519 -14.42 5.73 -1.32
C HIS A 519 -14.38 4.89 -0.03
N ASN A 520 -15.02 5.37 1.04
CA ASN A 520 -15.03 4.68 2.33
C ASN A 520 -15.93 3.42 2.37
N VAL A 521 -16.91 3.29 1.47
CA VAL A 521 -17.73 2.07 1.35
C VAL A 521 -16.84 0.91 0.91
N PHE A 522 -16.01 1.13 -0.11
CA PHE A 522 -15.01 0.16 -0.56
C PHE A 522 -14.02 -0.20 0.56
N CYS A 523 -13.54 0.81 1.31
CA CYS A 523 -12.67 0.54 2.47
C CYS A 523 -13.39 -0.32 3.51
N GLY A 524 -14.68 -0.08 3.75
CA GLY A 524 -15.50 -0.86 4.67
C GLY A 524 -15.56 -2.36 4.32
N TRP A 525 -15.78 -2.70 3.05
CA TRP A 525 -15.84 -4.11 2.62
C TRP A 525 -14.57 -4.91 2.90
N LEU A 526 -13.41 -4.24 2.85
CA LEU A 526 -12.08 -4.86 2.99
C LEU A 526 -11.43 -4.62 4.35
N SER A 527 -12.14 -3.95 5.27
CA SER A 527 -11.62 -3.48 6.55
C SER A 527 -10.38 -2.59 6.41
N PHE A 528 -10.30 -1.83 5.31
CA PHE A 528 -9.22 -0.88 5.09
C PHE A 528 -9.44 0.42 5.87
N PRO A 529 -8.35 1.15 6.15
CA PRO A 529 -8.41 2.51 6.68
C PRO A 529 -9.37 3.41 5.91
N ARG A 530 -10.26 4.07 6.65
CA ARG A 530 -11.19 5.07 6.09
C ARG A 530 -10.54 6.45 6.08
N LYS A 531 -10.81 7.24 5.05
CA LYS A 531 -10.41 8.65 4.98
C LYS A 531 -11.41 9.53 5.73
N ASN A 532 -10.92 10.60 6.35
CA ASN A 532 -11.79 11.65 6.86
C ASN A 532 -12.29 12.48 5.68
N MET A 533 -13.46 12.13 5.14
CA MET A 533 -13.99 12.75 3.94
C MET A 533 -14.93 13.89 4.30
N LEU A 534 -14.78 15.01 3.60
CA LEU A 534 -15.76 16.08 3.58
C LEU A 534 -16.56 15.98 2.27
N ILE A 535 -17.87 15.76 2.42
CA ILE A 535 -18.81 15.58 1.33
C ILE A 535 -19.75 16.78 1.33
N GLN A 536 -19.87 17.44 0.18
CA GLN A 536 -20.70 18.62 0.02
C GLN A 536 -21.69 18.42 -1.12
N PHE A 537 -22.97 18.61 -0.83
CA PHE A 537 -23.99 18.68 -1.86
C PHE A 537 -23.92 20.04 -2.59
N LYS A 538 -23.97 20.03 -3.92
CA LYS A 538 -23.83 21.24 -4.74
C LYS A 538 -24.87 21.29 -5.84
N GLU A 539 -25.26 22.52 -6.16
CA GLU A 539 -26.10 22.85 -7.30
C GLU A 539 -25.27 23.69 -8.28
N LEU A 540 -25.36 23.35 -9.56
CA LEU A 540 -24.89 24.16 -10.68
C LEU A 540 -26.13 24.54 -11.51
N ALA A 541 -26.47 25.83 -11.54
CA ALA A 541 -27.58 26.30 -12.37
C ALA A 541 -27.15 26.27 -13.85
N ILE A 542 -28.04 25.80 -14.71
CA ILE A 542 -27.91 25.85 -16.16
C ILE A 542 -28.72 27.04 -16.65
N LEU A 543 -28.05 27.96 -17.33
CA LEU A 543 -28.63 29.19 -17.82
C LEU A 543 -28.47 29.28 -19.34
N LYS A 544 -29.47 29.84 -20.01
CA LYS A 544 -29.39 30.22 -21.42
C LYS A 544 -29.13 31.72 -21.52
N ILE A 545 -28.02 32.09 -22.17
CA ILE A 545 -27.57 33.49 -22.27
C ILE A 545 -27.05 33.76 -23.70
N ARG A 546 -27.94 34.19 -24.60
CA ARG A 546 -27.62 34.34 -26.03
C ARG A 546 -26.51 35.37 -26.30
N ALA A 547 -26.56 36.50 -25.59
CA ALA A 547 -25.64 37.63 -25.78
C ALA A 547 -24.20 37.40 -25.29
N LEU A 548 -23.91 36.29 -24.59
CA LEU A 548 -22.60 36.04 -23.98
C LEU A 548 -21.59 35.36 -24.93
N GLY A 549 -22.07 34.78 -26.04
CA GLY A 549 -21.20 34.14 -27.04
C GLY A 549 -20.38 32.98 -26.47
N ASN A 550 -19.06 33.02 -26.64
CA ASN A 550 -18.12 32.02 -26.13
C ASN A 550 -17.25 32.52 -24.96
N ILE A 551 -17.77 33.47 -24.17
CA ILE A 551 -17.05 34.07 -23.05
C ILE A 551 -17.30 33.27 -21.76
N GLY A 552 -16.22 32.86 -21.09
CA GLY A 552 -16.27 32.30 -19.74
C GLY A 552 -15.72 33.30 -18.73
N VAL A 553 -16.37 33.42 -17.57
CA VAL A 553 -15.91 34.33 -16.51
C VAL A 553 -15.89 33.63 -15.16
N THR A 554 -14.75 33.74 -14.48
CA THR A 554 -14.56 33.21 -13.13
C THR A 554 -14.13 34.35 -12.22
N ILE A 555 -14.98 34.71 -11.26
CA ILE A 555 -14.57 35.57 -10.15
C ILE A 555 -13.90 34.66 -9.12
N ILE A 556 -12.64 34.92 -8.76
CA ILE A 556 -11.85 33.97 -7.96
C ILE A 556 -11.50 34.48 -6.57
N ASN A 557 -11.06 33.51 -5.77
CA ASN A 557 -10.42 33.70 -4.47
C ASN A 557 -11.32 34.30 -3.39
N GLY A 558 -12.48 33.68 -3.27
CA GLY A 558 -13.49 33.99 -2.27
C GLY A 558 -14.77 33.25 -2.63
N ARG A 559 -15.88 33.65 -2.02
CA ARG A 559 -17.15 32.96 -2.21
C ARG A 559 -17.86 33.48 -3.45
N PHE A 560 -17.35 33.33 -4.67
CA PHE A 560 -17.84 34.09 -5.83
C PHE A 560 -18.49 33.23 -6.95
N PRO A 561 -19.23 33.85 -7.89
CA PRO A 561 -19.80 33.14 -9.03
C PRO A 561 -18.74 32.74 -10.07
N THR A 562 -19.02 31.63 -10.75
CA THR A 562 -18.29 31.15 -11.92
C THR A 562 -19.30 30.81 -13.00
N LEU A 563 -19.15 31.45 -14.16
CA LEU A 563 -19.99 31.28 -15.34
C LEU A 563 -19.15 30.71 -16.49
N LEU A 564 -19.44 29.47 -16.89
CA LEU A 564 -18.69 28.79 -17.96
C LEU A 564 -19.63 28.18 -18.99
N PRO A 565 -19.30 28.27 -20.30
CA PRO A 565 -20.06 27.61 -21.35
C PRO A 565 -19.98 26.09 -21.22
N MET A 566 -21.05 25.40 -21.60
CA MET A 566 -21.11 23.93 -21.55
C MET A 566 -20.42 23.23 -22.74
N SER A 567 -20.16 23.98 -23.81
CA SER A 567 -19.49 23.52 -25.04
C SER A 567 -18.88 24.73 -25.76
N ALA A 568 -17.77 24.58 -26.49
CA ALA A 568 -17.29 25.63 -27.42
C ALA A 568 -18.07 25.68 -28.72
N SER A 569 -18.83 24.64 -29.07
CA SER A 569 -19.83 24.66 -30.14
C SER A 569 -21.11 25.39 -29.68
N THR A 570 -20.95 26.45 -28.89
CA THR A 570 -22.00 27.29 -28.32
C THR A 570 -22.90 28.06 -29.31
N PRO A 571 -22.80 28.00 -30.67
CA PRO A 571 -23.75 28.72 -31.51
C PRO A 571 -25.21 28.24 -31.50
N LYS A 572 -25.54 27.00 -31.06
CA LYS A 572 -26.92 26.49 -31.17
C LYS A 572 -27.76 26.60 -29.90
N ASP A 573 -27.19 26.32 -28.72
CA ASP A 573 -28.00 26.19 -27.48
C ASP A 573 -27.79 27.34 -26.46
N HIS A 574 -26.68 28.09 -26.56
CA HIS A 574 -26.33 29.20 -25.65
C HIS A 574 -26.35 28.85 -24.14
N LEU A 575 -25.98 27.62 -23.77
CA LEU A 575 -26.04 27.12 -22.40
C LEU A 575 -24.74 27.33 -21.60
N PHE A 576 -24.90 27.79 -20.37
CA PHE A 576 -23.84 28.07 -19.41
C PHE A 576 -24.13 27.42 -18.06
N THR A 577 -23.08 27.00 -17.37
CA THR A 577 -23.16 26.65 -15.95
C THR A 577 -22.82 27.86 -15.10
N LEU A 578 -23.67 28.15 -14.11
CA LEU A 578 -23.43 29.11 -13.05
C LEU A 578 -23.28 28.36 -11.72
N GLY A 579 -22.07 28.39 -11.16
CA GLY A 579 -21.79 27.89 -9.81
C GLY A 579 -21.42 29.03 -8.88
N ASP A 580 -21.93 28.99 -7.65
CA ASP A 580 -21.64 30.00 -6.61
C ASP A 580 -21.17 29.30 -5.33
N ALA A 581 -19.98 29.68 -4.85
CA ALA A 581 -19.36 29.05 -3.69
C ALA A 581 -20.02 29.40 -2.34
N LEU A 582 -20.71 30.56 -2.23
CA LEU A 582 -21.48 30.93 -1.03
C LEU A 582 -22.79 30.17 -1.01
N LEU A 583 -23.47 30.16 -2.16
CA LEU A 583 -24.75 29.52 -2.31
C LEU A 583 -24.61 28.02 -2.55
N ALA A 584 -23.54 27.33 -2.18
CA ALA A 584 -23.56 25.87 -2.19
C ALA A 584 -24.41 25.35 -0.99
N LYS A 585 -25.41 24.47 -1.19
CA LYS A 585 -26.15 23.83 -0.07
C LYS A 585 -25.20 22.92 0.73
N ARG A 586 -24.55 23.43 1.78
CA ARG A 586 -23.65 22.61 2.59
C ARG A 586 -24.45 21.74 3.58
N LYS A 587 -24.71 20.49 3.19
CA LYS A 587 -24.84 19.38 4.14
C LYS A 587 -23.51 18.63 4.14
N GLU A 588 -22.94 18.44 5.33
CA GLU A 588 -21.66 17.75 5.54
C GLU A 588 -21.96 16.44 6.29
N PRO A 589 -22.52 15.44 5.60
CA PRO A 589 -22.89 14.18 6.23
C PRO A 589 -21.63 13.43 6.69
N LYS A 590 -21.76 12.66 7.79
CA LYS A 590 -20.66 11.81 8.29
C LYS A 590 -20.32 10.66 7.34
N GLU A 591 -21.31 10.15 6.60
CA GLU A 591 -21.16 9.11 5.58
C GLU A 591 -21.99 9.46 4.34
N TYR A 592 -21.62 8.94 3.17
CA TYR A 592 -22.38 9.13 1.94
C TYR A 592 -22.97 7.81 1.48
N SER A 593 -24.26 7.84 1.13
CA SER A 593 -24.93 6.80 0.39
C SER A 593 -25.68 7.37 -0.81
N GLN A 594 -25.88 6.53 -1.83
CA GLN A 594 -26.65 6.92 -3.01
C GLN A 594 -28.09 7.28 -2.67
N LYS A 595 -28.70 6.51 -1.74
CA LYS A 595 -30.08 6.73 -1.30
C LYS A 595 -30.24 8.11 -0.64
N GLU A 596 -29.29 8.50 0.21
CA GLU A 596 -29.29 9.84 0.81
C GLU A 596 -29.10 10.92 -0.24
N PHE A 597 -28.20 10.75 -1.21
CA PHE A 597 -28.04 11.71 -2.31
C PHE A 597 -29.33 11.89 -3.11
N GLU A 598 -30.00 10.79 -3.47
CA GLU A 598 -31.27 10.82 -4.19
C GLU A 598 -32.38 11.48 -3.36
N THR A 599 -32.40 11.24 -2.04
CA THR A 599 -33.29 11.92 -1.10
C THR A 599 -33.01 13.42 -1.03
N TRP A 600 -31.74 13.84 -0.95
CA TRP A 600 -31.38 15.26 -0.94
C TRP A 600 -31.70 15.95 -2.25
N LYS A 601 -31.51 15.26 -3.38
CA LYS A 601 -31.82 15.76 -4.72
C LYS A 601 -33.34 15.95 -4.89
N SER A 602 -34.15 14.95 -4.54
CA SER A 602 -35.62 15.02 -4.63
C SER A 602 -36.20 16.11 -3.73
N ASN A 603 -35.66 16.28 -2.53
CA ASN A 603 -36.10 17.33 -1.60
C ASN A 603 -35.44 18.70 -1.87
N SER A 604 -34.72 18.88 -2.98
CA SER A 604 -34.04 20.14 -3.29
C SER A 604 -34.74 20.92 -4.39
N GLU A 605 -35.26 22.08 -4.01
CA GLU A 605 -35.57 23.14 -4.97
C GLU A 605 -34.29 23.85 -5.44
N THR A 606 -34.34 24.31 -6.68
CA THR A 606 -33.28 25.11 -7.30
C THR A 606 -33.18 26.49 -6.65
N ARG A 607 -31.96 27.01 -6.49
CA ARG A 607 -31.70 28.38 -6.02
C ARG A 607 -31.12 29.27 -7.11
N TRP A 608 -31.42 28.98 -8.38
CA TRP A 608 -30.90 29.75 -9.51
C TRP A 608 -31.21 31.24 -9.37
N ALA A 609 -32.40 31.63 -8.90
CA ALA A 609 -32.77 33.03 -8.68
C ALA A 609 -31.82 33.73 -7.68
N SER A 610 -31.45 33.05 -6.60
CA SER A 610 -30.44 33.55 -5.65
C SER A 610 -29.04 33.64 -6.28
N PHE A 611 -28.70 32.70 -7.17
CA PHE A 611 -27.42 32.73 -7.91
C PHE A 611 -27.37 33.96 -8.82
N ILE A 612 -28.46 34.27 -9.53
CA ILE A 612 -28.59 35.47 -10.36
C ILE A 612 -28.51 36.72 -9.48
N LYS A 613 -29.38 36.85 -8.46
CA LYS A 613 -29.46 38.02 -7.57
C LYS A 613 -28.10 38.40 -6.98
N ARG A 614 -27.28 37.41 -6.64
CA ARG A 614 -25.94 37.63 -6.13
C ARG A 614 -24.93 37.89 -7.24
N GLY A 615 -24.99 37.11 -8.32
CA GLY A 615 -24.03 37.16 -9.41
C GLY A 615 -24.06 38.47 -10.19
N VAL A 616 -25.23 39.12 -10.31
CA VAL A 616 -25.39 40.39 -11.07
C VAL A 616 -24.53 41.53 -10.57
N ARG A 617 -24.04 41.47 -9.32
CA ARG A 617 -23.05 42.43 -8.81
C ARG A 617 -21.83 42.47 -9.73
N TRP A 618 -21.27 41.31 -10.06
CA TRP A 618 -20.08 41.20 -10.92
C TRP A 618 -20.41 41.00 -12.39
N LEU A 619 -21.48 40.24 -12.67
CA LEU A 619 -21.86 39.75 -13.99
C LEU A 619 -23.22 40.33 -14.41
N PRO A 620 -23.29 41.61 -14.84
CA PRO A 620 -24.57 42.25 -15.18
C PRO A 620 -25.35 41.51 -16.27
N ILE A 621 -24.67 40.76 -17.15
CA ILE A 621 -25.28 39.91 -18.17
C ILE A 621 -26.28 38.88 -17.62
N LEU A 622 -26.14 38.50 -16.34
CA LEU A 622 -27.04 37.55 -15.68
C LEU A 622 -28.48 38.07 -15.56
N LYS A 623 -28.72 39.38 -15.70
CA LYS A 623 -30.08 39.94 -15.77
C LYS A 623 -30.89 39.41 -16.96
N ASN A 624 -30.20 39.00 -18.03
CA ASN A 624 -30.80 38.50 -19.26
C ASN A 624 -30.76 36.96 -19.33
N ALA A 625 -30.49 36.28 -18.22
CA ALA A 625 -30.36 34.83 -18.20
C ALA A 625 -31.73 34.15 -18.05
N GLU A 626 -32.01 33.20 -18.94
CA GLU A 626 -33.15 32.30 -18.83
C GLU A 626 -32.72 31.02 -18.09
N TYR A 627 -33.53 30.55 -17.14
CA TYR A 627 -33.27 29.28 -16.46
C TYR A 627 -33.56 28.09 -17.37
N ALA A 628 -32.57 27.19 -17.51
CA ALA A 628 -32.69 25.99 -18.35
C ALA A 628 -32.62 24.68 -17.54
N GLY A 629 -32.38 24.75 -16.23
CA GLY A 629 -32.31 23.58 -15.35
C GLY A 629 -31.20 23.68 -14.30
N SER A 630 -31.03 22.64 -13.49
CA SER A 630 -29.96 22.57 -12.48
C SER A 630 -29.34 21.18 -12.43
N ILE A 631 -28.01 21.13 -12.23
CA ILE A 631 -27.27 19.91 -11.95
C ILE A 631 -27.01 19.85 -10.45
N PHE A 632 -27.55 18.83 -9.80
CA PHE A 632 -27.21 18.50 -8.42
C PHE A 632 -26.11 17.44 -8.40
N THR A 633 -25.04 17.70 -7.65
CA THR A 633 -23.84 16.86 -7.61
C THR A 633 -23.25 16.83 -6.20
N VAL A 634 -22.27 15.95 -5.99
CA VAL A 634 -21.48 15.90 -4.75
C VAL A 634 -20.03 16.24 -5.01
N LEU A 635 -19.44 16.96 -4.08
CA LEU A 635 -18.01 17.22 -4.03
C LEU A 635 -17.44 16.50 -2.82
N ALA A 636 -16.56 15.54 -3.07
CA ALA A 636 -15.85 14.79 -2.04
C ALA A 636 -14.38 15.20 -2.02
N ALA A 637 -13.85 15.48 -0.82
CA ALA A 637 -12.44 15.80 -0.61
C ALA A 637 -11.96 15.25 0.74
N ASP A 638 -10.64 15.15 0.89
CA ASP A 638 -10.02 14.88 2.19
C ASP A 638 -10.19 16.11 3.09
N ALA A 639 -10.67 15.95 4.33
CA ALA A 639 -10.97 17.07 5.22
C ALA A 639 -9.75 17.97 5.49
N ILE A 640 -8.54 17.40 5.48
CA ILE A 640 -7.29 18.15 5.67
C ILE A 640 -7.00 19.06 4.47
N SER A 641 -7.41 18.66 3.26
CA SER A 641 -7.09 19.39 2.04
C SER A 641 -7.89 20.70 1.93
N GLN A 642 -9.06 20.80 2.57
CA GLN A 642 -9.86 22.04 2.58
C GLN A 642 -9.28 23.16 3.44
N ILE A 643 -8.50 22.85 4.48
CA ILE A 643 -7.89 23.86 5.36
C ILE A 643 -6.91 24.75 4.58
N TYR A 644 -6.27 24.20 3.53
CA TYR A 644 -5.26 24.89 2.73
C TYR A 644 -5.71 25.17 1.28
N ASP A 645 -7.00 24.99 0.96
CA ASP A 645 -7.53 25.07 -0.42
C ASP A 645 -6.81 24.14 -1.42
N ASN A 646 -6.20 23.06 -0.89
CA ASN A 646 -5.49 22.07 -1.67
C ASN A 646 -6.51 21.08 -2.27
N ARG A 647 -6.45 20.90 -3.59
CA ARG A 647 -7.32 19.99 -4.34
C ARG A 647 -6.52 18.91 -5.05
N LEU A 648 -5.56 18.32 -4.36
CA LEU A 648 -4.70 17.28 -4.93
C LEU A 648 -5.49 15.99 -5.19
N THR A 649 -5.00 15.21 -6.15
CA THR A 649 -5.49 13.88 -6.45
C THR A 649 -4.68 12.85 -5.66
N TYR A 650 -5.36 11.94 -4.97
CA TYR A 650 -4.70 10.96 -4.12
C TYR A 650 -4.94 9.53 -4.61
N ILE A 651 -3.86 8.77 -4.75
CA ILE A 651 -3.90 7.32 -4.90
C ILE A 651 -3.63 6.69 -3.54
N THR A 652 -4.63 5.99 -3.01
CA THR A 652 -4.48 5.17 -1.79
C THR A 652 -4.10 3.76 -2.19
N ARG A 653 -2.88 3.35 -1.82
CA ARG A 653 -2.36 1.99 -2.01
C ARG A 653 -2.70 1.17 -0.77
N HIS A 654 -3.73 0.35 -0.85
CA HIS A 654 -4.20 -0.41 0.31
C HIS A 654 -3.39 -1.68 0.57
N GLY A 655 -2.53 -2.08 -0.37
CA GLY A 655 -1.91 -3.41 -0.40
C GLY A 655 -2.84 -4.44 -1.04
N PHE A 656 -2.41 -5.71 -1.12
CA PHE A 656 -3.18 -6.79 -1.75
C PHE A 656 -3.57 -6.54 -3.20
N GLY A 657 -2.88 -5.64 -3.91
CA GLY A 657 -3.30 -5.20 -5.23
C GLY A 657 -4.62 -4.41 -5.26
N CYS A 658 -4.99 -3.74 -4.17
CA CYS A 658 -6.15 -2.85 -4.10
C CYS A 658 -5.71 -1.38 -4.08
N TYR A 659 -6.34 -0.58 -4.95
CA TYR A 659 -6.10 0.85 -5.09
C TYR A 659 -7.40 1.60 -4.89
N SER A 660 -7.34 2.83 -4.38
CA SER A 660 -8.47 3.76 -4.43
C SER A 660 -8.02 5.13 -4.90
N VAL A 661 -8.81 5.74 -5.76
CA VAL A 661 -8.57 7.09 -6.27
C VAL A 661 -9.53 8.06 -5.59
N LEU A 662 -8.99 9.13 -4.99
CA LEU A 662 -9.76 10.29 -4.55
C LEU A 662 -9.32 11.48 -5.38
N ALA A 663 -10.13 11.81 -6.39
CA ALA A 663 -9.82 12.79 -7.42
C ALA A 663 -9.96 14.23 -6.95
N GLY A 664 -9.01 15.08 -7.37
CA GLY A 664 -9.07 16.52 -7.15
C GLY A 664 -9.59 17.31 -8.35
N LYS A 665 -9.12 16.97 -9.57
CA LYS A 665 -9.52 17.60 -10.85
C LYS A 665 -9.54 16.55 -11.95
N ILE A 666 -10.33 16.75 -13.01
CA ILE A 666 -10.40 15.80 -14.12
C ILE A 666 -9.06 15.61 -14.86
N ILE A 667 -8.25 16.68 -14.95
CA ILE A 667 -7.01 16.70 -15.73
C ILE A 667 -5.98 15.68 -15.25
N THR A 668 -6.04 15.26 -13.99
CA THR A 668 -5.08 14.31 -13.40
C THR A 668 -5.43 12.86 -13.70
N CYS A 669 -6.54 12.55 -14.38
CA CYS A 669 -7.03 11.18 -14.53
C CYS A 669 -6.08 10.27 -15.31
N VAL A 670 -5.38 10.80 -16.31
CA VAL A 670 -4.42 10.03 -17.12
C VAL A 670 -3.16 9.72 -16.32
N GLN A 671 -2.51 10.76 -15.77
CA GLN A 671 -1.34 10.60 -14.90
C GLN A 671 -1.62 9.66 -13.71
N THR A 672 -2.81 9.77 -13.10
CA THR A 672 -3.23 8.89 -11.99
C THR A 672 -3.28 7.42 -12.44
N ALA A 673 -3.86 7.15 -13.61
CA ALA A 673 -3.94 5.81 -14.16
C ALA A 673 -2.56 5.26 -14.56
N GLU A 674 -1.67 6.10 -15.07
CA GLU A 674 -0.28 5.75 -15.39
C GLU A 674 0.54 5.42 -14.13
N GLU A 675 0.32 6.12 -13.02
CA GLU A 675 0.96 5.81 -11.74
C GLU A 675 0.48 4.46 -11.18
N ILE A 676 -0.82 4.16 -11.26
CA ILE A 676 -1.35 2.83 -10.90
C ILE A 676 -0.77 1.76 -11.82
N LEU A 677 -0.66 2.02 -13.12
CA LEU A 677 -0.03 1.11 -14.08
C LEU A 677 1.42 0.82 -13.70
N LYS A 678 2.19 1.85 -13.33
CA LYS A 678 3.58 1.72 -12.89
C LYS A 678 3.66 0.83 -11.66
N ASP A 679 2.81 1.05 -10.66
CA ASP A 679 2.75 0.21 -9.46
C ASP A 679 2.41 -1.25 -9.83
N ILE A 680 1.44 -1.47 -10.72
CA ILE A 680 1.02 -2.80 -11.15
C ILE A 680 2.11 -3.52 -11.96
N LYS A 681 2.94 -2.79 -12.73
CA LYS A 681 4.07 -3.38 -13.47
C LYS A 681 5.27 -3.70 -12.57
N GLN A 682 5.42 -2.97 -11.47
CA GLN A 682 6.49 -3.21 -10.49
C GLN A 682 6.15 -4.30 -9.46
N ASN A 683 4.89 -4.73 -9.37
CA ASN A 683 4.36 -5.73 -8.45
C ASN A 683 3.80 -6.94 -9.19
#